data_AF-A0A0A2K4V7-F1
#
_entry.id   AF-A0A0A2K4V7-F1
#
_cell.length_a   1.000
_cell.length_b   1.000
_cell.length_c   1.000
_cell.angle_alpha   90.00
_cell.angle_beta   90.00
_cell.angle_gamma   90.00
#
_symmetry.space_group_name_H-M   'P 1'
#
loop_
_entity.id
_entity.type
_entity.pdbx_description
1 polymer ?
#
loop_
_entity_poly.entity_id
_entity_poly.type
_entity_poly.pdbx_seq_one_letter_code
_entity_poly.pdbx_strand_id
1 'polypeptide(L)'
;MEEDMKEPESTTEAGQYLLTTDDAELLQEILKHNLSHQGGKRKFRFQDLKFTRQLSTFQNLGTTAPQFHGFFVLFWMGVTLMLFRLAANNWRTYGSIWGKNEIIRLMMDKDVMVLGLTDLLLCWSTGFCLILQRVVLKGYIRWNGLGWLIQNIWQTTYLGVVIWWTYHRDWPWTHTVFIVLHCLAMLMKQHSYAAYNGYLSEMYRQRNMLKASLGQTKAKERGHATSSRGGHSSAVDIELNAEITDLKKKDSSRRSSDLQNYTRSHETDQLISLIGTIETGVPLEPNQVKSLRELLEQEIEVLSEGLKGRCSLTNNHYPQNLTIGNICDFMTLPTLVYELEYPRTKRIDWLYVAEKTLATFGIIVVMIAVSQSWIYPVVMDTVRMKEEGMTAQQRLREFPWVLGDLLFPFMMEYLLAFYLIWECVLNAVAEITMFADRGFYSDWWNSVSWDQFARDWNRPVHNFLFRHVYHGSINEYRLSRVSASLITFLLSACVHELLMLCIFRRLRGYLLILQMSQLPLVALSRTRLMRGRRLLGNIVFWLGIFTGPIEVYISRPERSTKRAILLLTDVIGHRFINAQLIADQLAANSYLVVMPDLFHGDPVPLNNRPASFDVMTWLNGPPGHLPGRVEPVVQAILKEMKSNMGCERVGAVGYCFGAKYAVRLLQPGLCDVAYVAHPSFIDADELQAIQGPLSIAAAETDSIFPASKRHESEDILAKTGQPYQINLFSGVEHGFAVRADITKPTIRFAKESAFLQAVAWFDQYL
;
A
#
# COMPACT_ATOMS: atom_id res chain seq x y z
N MET A 1 23.62 -69.60 -43.23
CA MET A 1 23.10 -68.57 -44.15
C MET A 1 23.88 -67.32 -43.85
N GLU A 2 24.94 -67.16 -44.64
CA GLU A 2 25.63 -65.90 -44.87
C GLU A 2 24.63 -64.86 -45.38
N GLU A 3 24.76 -63.61 -44.96
CA GLU A 3 24.52 -62.47 -45.85
C GLU A 3 25.22 -61.22 -45.29
N ASP A 4 26.34 -60.91 -45.95
CA ASP A 4 26.83 -59.61 -46.36
C ASP A 4 27.10 -58.49 -45.36
N MET A 5 28.37 -58.50 -44.96
CA MET A 5 29.27 -57.37 -44.77
C MET A 5 29.18 -56.35 -45.93
N LYS A 6 28.75 -55.12 -45.63
CA LYS A 6 29.04 -53.91 -46.43
C LYS A 6 29.55 -52.80 -45.52
N GLU A 7 30.82 -52.45 -45.73
CA GLU A 7 31.41 -51.17 -45.33
C GLU A 7 30.56 -50.01 -45.87
N PRO A 8 30.43 -48.89 -45.12
CA PRO A 8 30.30 -47.60 -45.73
C PRO A 8 31.67 -46.89 -45.68
N GLU A 9 32.08 -46.52 -46.88
CA GLU A 9 33.21 -45.70 -47.26
C GLU A 9 33.53 -44.56 -46.28
N SER A 10 34.83 -44.42 -46.03
CA SER A 10 35.45 -43.25 -45.41
C SER A 10 35.23 -42.01 -46.28
N THR A 11 34.20 -41.23 -45.96
CA THR A 11 34.13 -39.82 -46.38
C THR A 11 34.74 -38.95 -45.31
N THR A 12 35.90 -38.38 -45.65
CA THR A 12 36.49 -37.21 -45.02
C THR A 12 35.48 -36.05 -44.99
N GLU A 13 34.71 -35.92 -43.91
CA GLU A 13 33.98 -34.69 -43.60
C GLU A 13 34.85 -33.79 -42.71
N ALA A 14 35.62 -32.95 -43.37
CA ALA A 14 36.19 -31.76 -42.76
C ALA A 14 35.07 -30.80 -42.33
N GLY A 15 35.12 -30.32 -41.09
CA GLY A 15 34.80 -28.93 -40.82
C GLY A 15 33.41 -28.54 -40.32
N GLN A 16 32.56 -29.42 -39.80
CA GLN A 16 31.29 -28.96 -39.19
C GLN A 16 31.43 -28.63 -37.69
N TYR A 17 31.16 -27.36 -37.36
CA TYR A 17 30.71 -26.93 -36.02
C TYR A 17 29.23 -27.31 -35.92
N LEU A 18 28.92 -28.54 -35.51
CA LEU A 18 27.54 -28.92 -35.19
C LEU A 18 27.26 -28.48 -33.75
N LEU A 19 27.01 -27.18 -33.57
CA LEU A 19 26.33 -26.69 -32.38
C LEU A 19 24.92 -27.29 -32.39
N THR A 20 24.45 -27.80 -31.25
CA THR A 20 23.02 -28.13 -31.17
C THR A 20 22.23 -26.84 -31.41
N THR A 21 21.02 -26.92 -31.97
CA THR A 21 20.19 -25.74 -32.27
C THR A 21 20.08 -24.81 -31.06
N ASP A 22 19.97 -25.39 -29.86
CA ASP A 22 19.90 -24.68 -28.59
C ASP A 22 21.21 -23.94 -28.23
N ASP A 23 22.38 -24.51 -28.58
CA ASP A 23 23.68 -23.88 -28.32
C ASP A 23 23.92 -22.68 -29.27
N ALA A 24 23.49 -22.79 -30.53
CA ALA A 24 23.63 -21.72 -31.52
C ALA A 24 22.74 -20.51 -31.20
N GLU A 25 21.50 -20.74 -30.79
CA GLU A 25 20.58 -19.69 -30.35
C GLU A 25 21.09 -18.97 -29.09
N LEU A 26 21.62 -19.71 -28.12
CA LEU A 26 22.17 -19.14 -26.89
C LEU A 26 23.41 -18.27 -27.17
N LEU A 27 24.32 -18.73 -28.03
CA LEU A 27 25.49 -17.95 -28.43
C LEU A 27 25.09 -16.68 -29.17
N GLN A 28 24.08 -16.74 -30.05
CA GLN A 28 23.54 -15.55 -30.69
C GLN A 28 22.95 -14.56 -29.68
N GLU A 29 22.19 -15.04 -28.70
CA GLU A 29 21.59 -14.19 -27.66
C GLU A 29 22.67 -13.48 -26.83
N ILE A 30 23.73 -14.19 -26.46
CA ILE A 30 24.87 -13.64 -25.71
C ILE A 30 25.61 -12.58 -26.54
N LEU A 31 25.87 -12.85 -27.81
CA LEU A 31 26.57 -11.91 -28.71
C LEU A 31 25.73 -10.65 -28.96
N LYS A 32 24.42 -10.80 -29.24
CA LYS A 32 23.48 -9.68 -29.39
C LYS A 32 23.35 -8.86 -28.10
N HIS A 33 23.33 -9.52 -26.94
CA HIS A 33 23.28 -8.86 -25.64
C HIS A 33 24.57 -8.07 -25.34
N ASN A 34 25.75 -8.66 -25.59
CA ASN A 34 27.03 -7.97 -25.42
C ASN A 34 27.17 -6.76 -26.35
N LEU A 35 26.64 -6.83 -27.57
CA LEU A 35 26.57 -5.69 -28.49
C LEU A 35 25.72 -4.54 -27.92
N SER A 36 24.62 -4.86 -27.24
CA SER A 36 23.70 -3.87 -26.66
C SER A 36 24.19 -3.17 -25.38
N HIS A 37 25.16 -3.76 -24.68
CA HIS A 37 25.55 -3.37 -23.32
C HIS A 37 26.94 -2.73 -23.18
N GLN A 38 27.61 -2.37 -24.28
CA GLN A 38 28.94 -1.75 -24.24
C GLN A 38 28.91 -0.35 -23.58
N GLY A 39 29.30 -0.28 -22.30
CA GLY A 39 29.50 0.97 -21.57
C GLY A 39 29.14 0.97 -20.08
N GLY A 40 28.55 -0.11 -19.54
CA GLY A 40 28.19 -0.21 -18.13
C GLY A 40 28.35 -1.61 -17.55
N LYS A 41 28.56 -1.71 -16.22
CA LYS A 41 28.53 -2.99 -15.50
C LYS A 41 27.24 -3.75 -15.84
N ARG A 42 27.35 -5.04 -16.18
CA ARG A 42 26.20 -5.92 -16.44
C ARG A 42 25.21 -5.82 -15.29
N LYS A 43 23.97 -5.42 -15.58
CA LYS A 43 22.91 -5.35 -14.57
C LYS A 43 22.23 -6.71 -14.50
N PHE A 44 22.46 -7.45 -13.43
CA PHE A 44 21.73 -8.68 -13.15
C PHE A 44 20.23 -8.39 -12.95
N ARG A 45 19.39 -9.36 -13.33
CA ARG A 45 17.92 -9.19 -13.41
C ARG A 45 17.28 -8.92 -12.05
N PHE A 46 17.90 -9.45 -10.99
CA PHE A 46 17.61 -9.10 -9.61
C PHE A 46 18.54 -7.97 -9.15
N GLN A 47 17.95 -6.85 -8.75
CA GLN A 47 18.69 -5.80 -8.08
C GLN A 47 18.89 -6.23 -6.61
N ASP A 48 20.11 -6.63 -6.24
CA ASP A 48 20.41 -7.12 -4.89
C ASP A 48 20.02 -6.11 -3.82
N LEU A 49 19.29 -6.58 -2.80
CA LEU A 49 18.99 -5.76 -1.65
C LEU A 49 20.24 -5.69 -0.76
N LYS A 50 20.71 -4.49 -0.42
CA LYS A 50 21.87 -4.36 0.46
C LYS A 50 21.42 -4.48 1.91
N PHE A 51 21.60 -5.66 2.50
CA PHE A 51 21.51 -5.82 3.93
C PHE A 51 22.75 -5.22 4.59
N THR A 52 22.54 -4.31 5.54
CA THR A 52 23.62 -3.64 6.27
C THR A 52 23.45 -3.85 7.75
N ARG A 53 24.56 -3.94 8.49
CA ARG A 53 24.51 -3.95 9.95
C ARG A 53 23.96 -2.61 10.44
N GLN A 54 22.75 -2.63 10.98
CA GLN A 54 22.06 -1.45 11.50
C GLN A 54 21.23 -1.81 12.72
N LEU A 55 21.15 -0.90 13.69
CA LEU A 55 20.25 -1.00 14.84
C LEU A 55 18.84 -0.54 14.44
N SER A 56 17.84 -0.88 15.26
CA SER A 56 16.48 -0.39 15.02
C SER A 56 16.42 1.13 15.17
N THR A 57 15.44 1.76 14.53
CA THR A 57 15.30 3.22 14.56
C THR A 57 15.09 3.73 15.99
N PHE A 58 14.29 3.06 16.82
CA PHE A 58 14.13 3.42 18.24
C PHE A 58 15.42 3.25 19.06
N GLN A 59 16.21 2.21 18.79
CA GLN A 59 17.52 2.04 19.42
C GLN A 59 18.48 3.17 19.03
N ASN A 60 18.51 3.53 17.74
CA ASN A 60 19.30 4.66 17.27
C ASN A 60 18.86 5.97 17.95
N LEU A 61 17.56 6.26 18.01
CA LEU A 61 17.01 7.45 18.70
C LEU A 61 17.43 7.53 20.17
N GLY A 62 17.45 6.41 20.90
CA GLY A 62 17.94 6.36 22.27
C GLY A 62 19.41 6.73 22.41
N THR A 63 20.22 6.46 21.39
CA THR A 63 21.67 6.78 21.37
C THR A 63 22.00 8.15 20.77
N THR A 64 21.25 8.63 19.77
CA THR A 64 21.59 9.83 18.98
C THR A 64 20.71 11.04 19.27
N ALA A 65 19.50 10.86 19.83
CA ALA A 65 18.57 11.92 20.16
C ALA A 65 17.97 11.75 21.57
N PRO A 66 18.75 11.98 22.64
CA PRO A 66 18.33 11.78 24.05
C PRO A 66 17.11 12.60 24.46
N GLN A 67 16.79 13.65 23.69
CA GLN A 67 15.72 14.62 23.97
C GLN A 67 14.32 13.96 24.03
N PHE A 68 14.11 12.86 23.32
CA PHE A 68 12.82 12.13 23.30
C PHE A 68 12.73 11.01 24.33
N HIS A 69 13.82 10.70 25.04
CA HIS A 69 13.84 9.66 26.07
C HIS A 69 12.86 9.96 27.20
N GLY A 70 12.73 11.23 27.60
CA GLY A 70 11.78 11.66 28.63
C GLY A 70 10.32 11.39 28.26
N PHE A 71 9.92 11.61 27.00
CA PHE A 71 8.57 11.30 26.54
C PHE A 71 8.27 9.80 26.53
N PHE A 72 9.27 8.98 26.17
CA PHE A 72 9.15 7.52 26.24
C PHE A 72 8.94 7.05 27.68
N VAL A 73 9.74 7.53 28.63
CA VAL A 73 9.59 7.20 30.06
C VAL A 73 8.24 7.69 30.60
N LEU A 74 7.83 8.91 30.25
CA LEU A 74 6.54 9.48 30.66
C LEU A 74 5.35 8.64 30.15
N PHE A 75 5.40 8.18 28.91
CA PHE A 75 4.39 7.29 28.33
C PHE A 75 4.25 6.01 29.16
N TRP A 76 5.36 5.31 29.42
CA TRP A 76 5.33 4.06 30.20
C TRP A 76 4.95 4.25 31.66
N MET A 77 5.33 5.38 32.26
CA MET A 77 4.86 5.75 33.59
C MET A 77 3.35 5.97 33.61
N GLY A 78 2.80 6.68 32.62
CA GLY A 78 1.36 6.86 32.45
C GLY A 78 0.62 5.53 32.27
N VAL A 79 1.14 4.65 31.42
CA VAL A 79 0.60 3.28 31.23
C VAL A 79 0.64 2.49 32.54
N THR A 80 1.73 2.57 33.29
CA THR A 80 1.84 1.87 34.59
C THR A 80 0.81 2.36 35.59
N LEU A 81 0.61 3.68 35.71
CA LEU A 81 -0.42 4.26 36.58
C LEU A 81 -1.83 3.87 36.14
N MET A 82 -2.08 3.83 34.83
CA MET A 82 -3.34 3.36 34.25
C MET A 82 -3.61 1.89 34.61
N LEU A 83 -2.60 1.01 34.50
CA LEU A 83 -2.72 -0.39 34.90
C LEU A 83 -2.99 -0.54 36.40
N PHE A 84 -2.32 0.24 37.27
CA PHE A 84 -2.59 0.25 38.70
C PHE A 84 -4.03 0.67 39.01
N ARG A 85 -4.52 1.72 38.36
CA ARG A 85 -5.91 2.16 38.51
C ARG A 85 -6.89 1.08 38.06
N LEU A 86 -6.63 0.42 36.94
CA LEU A 86 -7.47 -0.65 36.43
C LEU A 86 -7.47 -1.87 37.36
N ALA A 87 -6.29 -2.28 37.84
CA ALA A 87 -6.12 -3.34 38.83
C ALA A 87 -6.93 -3.06 40.11
N ALA A 88 -6.84 -1.82 40.63
CA ALA A 88 -7.61 -1.41 41.81
C ALA A 88 -9.13 -1.43 41.57
N ASN A 89 -9.58 -0.99 40.39
CA ASN A 89 -11.00 -1.00 40.03
C ASN A 89 -11.54 -2.44 39.85
N ASN A 90 -10.75 -3.31 39.21
CA ASN A 90 -11.08 -4.72 39.04
C ASN A 90 -11.14 -5.45 40.39
N TRP A 91 -10.18 -5.18 41.28
CA TRP A 91 -10.18 -5.75 42.64
C TRP A 91 -11.45 -5.34 43.40
N ARG A 92 -11.84 -4.06 43.32
CA ARG A 92 -13.05 -3.55 43.96
C ARG A 92 -14.33 -4.19 43.41
N THR A 93 -14.38 -4.48 42.10
CA THR A 93 -15.61 -4.93 41.41
C THR A 93 -15.75 -6.46 41.39
N TYR A 94 -14.64 -7.18 41.23
CA TYR A 94 -14.62 -8.63 40.98
C TYR A 94 -13.84 -9.44 42.03
N GLY A 95 -13.16 -8.79 42.98
CA GLY A 95 -12.29 -9.45 43.95
C GLY A 95 -10.99 -10.01 43.36
N SER A 96 -10.68 -9.69 42.09
CA SER A 96 -9.46 -10.13 41.41
C SER A 96 -8.84 -8.96 40.64
N ILE A 97 -7.49 -8.93 40.57
CA ILE A 97 -6.74 -7.88 39.84
C ILE A 97 -7.02 -7.95 38.34
N TRP A 98 -7.25 -9.16 37.83
CA TRP A 98 -7.40 -9.45 36.41
C TRP A 98 -8.85 -9.33 35.91
N GLY A 99 -9.83 -9.14 36.80
CA GLY A 99 -11.25 -9.05 36.43
C GLY A 99 -11.82 -10.39 35.92
N LYS A 100 -12.75 -10.34 34.96
CA LYS A 100 -13.43 -11.54 34.41
C LYS A 100 -12.57 -12.38 33.44
N ASN A 101 -11.43 -11.86 32.96
CA ASN A 101 -10.51 -12.56 32.03
C ASN A 101 -11.16 -13.14 30.76
N GLU A 102 -12.25 -12.52 30.27
CA GLU A 102 -13.02 -13.05 29.14
C GLU A 102 -12.22 -13.06 27.83
N ILE A 103 -11.42 -12.02 27.55
CA ILE A 103 -10.56 -11.99 26.35
C ILE A 103 -9.52 -13.10 26.38
N ILE A 104 -8.85 -13.34 27.51
CA ILE A 104 -7.83 -14.40 27.62
C ILE A 104 -8.45 -15.78 27.49
N ARG A 105 -9.63 -16.00 28.08
CA ARG A 105 -10.39 -17.26 27.89
C ARG A 105 -10.80 -17.44 26.44
N LEU A 106 -11.34 -16.41 25.79
CA LEU A 106 -11.65 -16.42 24.36
C LEU A 106 -10.41 -16.76 23.49
N MET A 107 -9.23 -16.29 23.90
CA MET A 107 -7.96 -16.55 23.21
C MET A 107 -7.38 -17.94 23.46
N MET A 108 -7.73 -18.62 24.55
CA MET A 108 -7.11 -19.89 24.96
C MET A 108 -8.08 -21.08 25.01
N ASP A 109 -9.39 -20.87 24.84
CA ASP A 109 -10.44 -21.87 25.07
C ASP A 109 -10.49 -23.01 24.03
N LYS A 110 -9.89 -22.86 22.83
CA LYS A 110 -9.98 -23.87 21.77
C LYS A 110 -8.64 -24.19 21.11
N ASP A 111 -8.22 -25.45 21.24
CA ASP A 111 -7.31 -26.15 20.31
C ASP A 111 -5.93 -25.50 20.03
N VAL A 112 -5.34 -24.81 21.01
CA VAL A 112 -3.98 -24.20 20.88
C VAL A 112 -2.92 -25.22 20.44
N MET A 113 -3.02 -26.47 20.91
CA MET A 113 -2.12 -27.54 20.49
C MET A 113 -2.28 -27.91 19.01
N VAL A 114 -3.52 -27.92 18.50
CA VAL A 114 -3.79 -28.17 17.07
C VAL A 114 -3.31 -26.99 16.24
N LEU A 115 -3.43 -25.76 16.74
CA LEU A 115 -2.84 -24.59 16.09
C LEU A 115 -1.33 -24.75 15.95
N GLY A 116 -0.63 -25.11 17.04
CA GLY A 116 0.81 -25.36 17.01
C GLY A 116 1.21 -26.47 16.04
N LEU A 117 0.47 -27.58 16.01
CA LEU A 117 0.72 -28.68 15.06
C LEU A 117 0.46 -28.26 13.60
N THR A 118 -0.60 -27.48 13.36
CA THR A 118 -0.90 -26.92 12.03
C THR A 118 0.22 -25.99 11.59
N ASP A 119 0.73 -25.15 12.49
CA ASP A 119 1.83 -24.23 12.24
C ASP A 119 3.14 -24.97 11.91
N LEU A 120 3.43 -26.04 12.64
CA LEU A 120 4.57 -26.91 12.36
C LEU A 120 4.46 -27.57 10.97
N LEU A 121 3.27 -28.06 10.59
CA LEU A 121 3.02 -28.62 9.26
C LEU A 121 3.15 -27.56 8.16
N LEU A 122 2.66 -26.35 8.43
CA LEU A 122 2.77 -25.18 7.55
C LEU A 122 4.24 -24.81 7.30
N CYS A 123 5.06 -24.83 8.35
CA CYS A 123 6.51 -24.60 8.26
C CYS A 123 7.23 -25.75 7.54
N TRP A 124 6.90 -27.00 7.88
CA TRP A 124 7.50 -28.20 7.27
C TRP A 124 7.27 -28.27 5.76
N SER A 125 6.05 -27.96 5.33
CA SER A 125 5.67 -27.99 3.92
C SER A 125 6.42 -26.96 3.05
N THR A 126 7.01 -25.92 3.65
CA THR A 126 7.93 -25.01 2.92
C THR A 126 9.16 -25.71 2.35
N GLY A 127 9.53 -26.88 2.90
CA GLY A 127 10.61 -27.73 2.40
C GLY A 127 10.40 -28.21 0.95
N PHE A 128 9.17 -28.17 0.44
CA PHE A 128 8.87 -28.45 -0.97
C PHE A 128 9.72 -27.61 -1.93
N CYS A 129 9.96 -26.32 -1.62
CA CYS A 129 10.77 -25.45 -2.47
C CYS A 129 12.21 -25.97 -2.64
N LEU A 130 12.80 -26.55 -1.59
CA LEU A 130 14.14 -27.14 -1.68
C LEU A 130 14.13 -28.38 -2.58
N ILE A 131 13.09 -29.22 -2.48
CA ILE A 131 12.94 -30.41 -3.33
C ILE A 131 12.84 -30.00 -4.79
N LEU A 132 11.99 -29.02 -5.11
CA LEU A 132 11.84 -28.50 -6.47
C LEU A 132 13.16 -27.97 -7.03
N GLN A 133 13.89 -27.15 -6.27
CA GLN A 133 15.19 -26.60 -6.70
C GLN A 133 16.25 -27.68 -6.91
N ARG A 134 16.25 -28.76 -6.10
CA ARG A 134 17.14 -29.91 -6.32
C ARG A 134 16.81 -30.69 -7.59
N VAL A 135 15.52 -30.83 -7.92
CA VAL A 135 15.08 -31.45 -9.18
C VAL A 135 15.52 -30.61 -10.39
N VAL A 136 15.41 -29.28 -10.29
CA VAL A 136 15.92 -28.34 -11.30
C VAL A 136 17.44 -28.44 -11.45
N LEU A 137 18.19 -28.51 -10.34
CA LEU A 137 19.65 -28.69 -10.38
C LEU A 137 20.07 -29.98 -11.09
N LYS A 138 19.33 -31.08 -10.90
CA LYS A 138 19.59 -32.36 -11.56
C LYS A 138 19.25 -32.36 -13.06
N GLY A 139 18.63 -31.30 -13.58
CA GLY A 139 18.31 -31.14 -15.00
C GLY A 139 17.02 -31.82 -15.46
N TYR A 140 16.20 -32.39 -14.55
CA TYR A 140 14.92 -33.01 -14.93
C TYR A 140 13.86 -31.99 -15.36
N ILE A 141 13.94 -30.76 -14.83
CA ILE A 141 12.94 -29.71 -15.04
C ILE A 141 13.64 -28.38 -15.29
N ARG A 142 13.17 -27.62 -16.29
CA ARG A 142 13.62 -26.24 -16.56
C ARG A 142 12.82 -25.24 -15.71
N TRP A 143 13.51 -24.29 -15.07
CA TRP A 143 12.87 -23.25 -14.25
C TRP A 143 11.90 -22.37 -15.06
N ASN A 144 12.35 -21.80 -16.19
CA ASN A 144 11.56 -20.92 -17.06
C ASN A 144 10.42 -21.64 -17.83
N GLY A 145 10.12 -22.89 -17.51
CA GLY A 145 8.99 -23.65 -18.08
C GLY A 145 8.19 -24.31 -16.97
N LEU A 146 8.37 -25.61 -16.80
CA LEU A 146 7.63 -26.42 -15.82
C LEU A 146 7.94 -26.05 -14.36
N GLY A 147 9.17 -25.63 -14.04
CA GLY A 147 9.56 -25.33 -12.65
C GLY A 147 8.79 -24.17 -12.02
N TRP A 148 8.69 -23.04 -12.73
CA TRP A 148 7.91 -21.88 -12.29
C TRP A 148 6.41 -22.19 -12.21
N LEU A 149 5.87 -22.96 -13.15
CA LEU A 149 4.46 -23.37 -13.13
C LEU A 149 4.14 -24.23 -11.90
N ILE A 150 4.96 -25.25 -11.63
CA ILE A 150 4.82 -26.12 -10.45
C ILE A 150 4.87 -25.31 -9.17
N GLN A 151 5.77 -24.33 -9.07
CA GLN A 151 5.87 -23.45 -7.90
C GLN A 151 4.58 -22.65 -7.67
N ASN A 152 3.97 -22.08 -8.72
CA ASN A 152 2.74 -21.30 -8.59
C ASN A 152 1.53 -22.17 -8.22
N ILE A 153 1.44 -23.38 -8.79
CA ILE A 153 0.40 -24.36 -8.43
C ILE A 153 0.55 -24.75 -6.95
N TRP A 154 1.78 -25.03 -6.50
CA TRP A 154 2.06 -25.34 -5.11
C TRP A 154 1.65 -24.18 -4.19
N GLN A 155 2.07 -22.95 -4.50
CA GLN A 155 1.76 -21.75 -3.70
C GLN A 155 0.27 -21.47 -3.60
N THR A 156 -0.46 -21.63 -4.70
CA THR A 156 -1.92 -21.47 -4.74
C THR A 156 -2.60 -22.54 -3.89
N THR A 157 -2.15 -23.79 -4.02
CA THR A 157 -2.67 -24.92 -3.23
C THR A 157 -2.35 -24.74 -1.74
N TYR A 158 -1.14 -24.32 -1.41
CA TYR A 158 -0.69 -24.05 -0.05
C TYR A 158 -1.58 -23.01 0.65
N LEU A 159 -1.79 -21.86 0.00
CA LEU A 159 -2.67 -20.81 0.53
C LEU A 159 -4.12 -21.30 0.62
N GLY A 160 -4.62 -21.96 -0.42
CA GLY A 160 -6.00 -22.46 -0.48
C GLY A 160 -6.29 -23.50 0.60
N VAL A 161 -5.38 -24.44 0.87
CA VAL A 161 -5.52 -25.46 1.91
C VAL A 161 -5.51 -24.84 3.30
N VAL A 162 -4.62 -23.89 3.58
CA VAL A 162 -4.58 -23.22 4.89
C VAL A 162 -5.86 -22.43 5.12
N ILE A 163 -6.33 -21.66 4.13
CA ILE A 163 -7.59 -20.93 4.23
C ILE A 163 -8.75 -21.92 4.43
N TRP A 164 -8.85 -22.97 3.62
CA TRP A 164 -9.90 -23.98 3.79
C TRP A 164 -9.88 -24.59 5.19
N TRP A 165 -8.69 -24.86 5.73
CA TRP A 165 -8.52 -25.40 7.09
C TRP A 165 -9.03 -24.46 8.17
N THR A 166 -8.81 -23.14 8.06
CA THR A 166 -9.34 -22.16 9.02
C THR A 166 -10.86 -22.07 8.99
N TYR A 167 -11.47 -22.21 7.81
CA TYR A 167 -12.93 -22.28 7.69
C TYR A 167 -13.49 -23.58 8.28
N HIS A 168 -12.83 -24.71 8.04
CA HIS A 168 -13.29 -26.00 8.53
C HIS A 168 -13.18 -26.14 10.06
N ARG A 169 -12.15 -25.55 10.67
CA ARG A 169 -11.90 -25.69 12.11
C ARG A 169 -12.67 -24.73 13.02
N ASP A 170 -13.35 -23.73 12.48
CA ASP A 170 -14.12 -22.76 13.28
C ASP A 170 -13.32 -22.13 14.43
N TRP A 171 -12.05 -21.82 14.15
CA TRP A 171 -11.15 -21.24 15.12
C TRP A 171 -11.54 -19.81 15.53
N PRO A 172 -11.22 -19.40 16.77
CA PRO A 172 -11.34 -18.00 17.19
C PRO A 172 -10.57 -17.08 16.23
N TRP A 173 -11.04 -15.83 16.12
CA TRP A 173 -10.46 -14.86 15.20
C TRP A 173 -8.95 -14.67 15.41
N THR A 174 -8.45 -14.76 16.64
CA THR A 174 -7.01 -14.63 16.96
C THR A 174 -6.17 -15.74 16.34
N HIS A 175 -6.61 -16.99 16.43
CA HIS A 175 -5.94 -18.15 15.84
C HIS A 175 -5.98 -18.08 14.32
N THR A 176 -7.12 -17.68 13.75
CA THR A 176 -7.28 -17.47 12.30
C THR A 176 -6.35 -16.38 11.78
N VAL A 177 -6.25 -15.24 12.49
CA VAL A 177 -5.31 -14.16 12.12
C VAL A 177 -3.87 -14.65 12.18
N PHE A 178 -3.49 -15.34 13.26
CA PHE A 178 -2.13 -15.87 13.41
C PHE A 178 -1.76 -16.81 12.25
N ILE A 179 -2.56 -17.84 11.98
CA ILE A 179 -2.21 -18.85 10.97
C ILE A 179 -2.24 -18.27 9.55
N VAL A 180 -3.17 -17.36 9.25
CA VAL A 180 -3.25 -16.73 7.93
C VAL A 180 -2.08 -15.76 7.71
N LEU A 181 -1.74 -14.94 8.71
CA LEU A 181 -0.57 -14.06 8.63
C LEU A 181 0.73 -14.87 8.50
N HIS A 182 0.87 -15.95 9.26
CA HIS A 182 2.05 -16.81 9.16
C HIS A 182 2.11 -17.54 7.81
N CYS A 183 0.97 -18.01 7.30
CA CYS A 183 0.84 -18.55 5.94
C CYS A 183 1.31 -17.55 4.89
N LEU A 184 0.86 -16.29 4.97
CA LEU A 184 1.27 -15.23 4.04
C LEU A 184 2.77 -14.93 4.13
N ALA A 185 3.31 -14.87 5.34
CA ALA A 185 4.75 -14.69 5.55
C ALA A 185 5.56 -15.84 4.93
N MET A 186 5.16 -17.09 5.19
CA MET A 186 5.82 -18.28 4.63
C MET A 186 5.62 -18.40 3.12
N LEU A 187 4.48 -17.98 2.57
CA LEU A 187 4.24 -17.91 1.14
C LEU A 187 5.21 -16.93 0.45
N MET A 188 5.38 -15.74 1.02
CA MET A 188 6.34 -14.74 0.54
C MET A 188 7.77 -15.26 0.60
N LYS A 189 8.16 -15.92 1.70
CA LYS A 189 9.48 -16.54 1.83
C LYS A 189 9.70 -17.65 0.81
N GLN A 190 8.75 -18.56 0.64
CA GLN A 190 8.79 -19.62 -0.37
C GLN A 190 8.95 -19.03 -1.78
N HIS A 191 8.19 -17.98 -2.10
CA HIS A 191 8.28 -17.29 -3.38
C HIS A 191 9.66 -16.67 -3.58
N SER A 192 10.17 -15.93 -2.59
CA SER A 192 11.47 -15.30 -2.70
C SER A 192 12.60 -16.30 -2.85
N TYR A 193 12.56 -17.41 -2.11
CA TYR A 193 13.58 -18.46 -2.20
C TYR A 193 13.55 -19.15 -3.56
N ALA A 194 12.36 -19.52 -4.04
CA ALA A 194 12.21 -20.23 -5.31
C ALA A 194 12.54 -19.33 -6.52
N ALA A 195 12.08 -18.08 -6.52
CA ALA A 195 12.34 -17.13 -7.60
C ALA A 195 13.85 -16.83 -7.75
N TYR A 196 14.54 -16.58 -6.64
CA TYR A 196 15.96 -16.25 -6.68
C TYR A 196 16.83 -17.47 -7.02
N ASN A 197 16.59 -18.64 -6.42
CA ASN A 197 17.32 -19.86 -6.78
C ASN A 197 17.00 -20.33 -8.20
N GLY A 198 15.77 -20.13 -8.66
CA GLY A 198 15.38 -20.39 -10.05
C GLY A 198 16.18 -19.54 -11.04
N TYR A 199 16.36 -18.25 -10.74
CA TYR A 199 17.25 -17.38 -11.52
C TYR A 199 18.71 -17.85 -11.51
N LEU A 200 19.26 -18.18 -10.35
CA LEU A 200 20.62 -18.72 -10.24
C LEU A 200 20.76 -20.07 -10.97
N SER A 201 19.73 -20.90 -10.98
CA SER A 201 19.73 -22.19 -11.71
C SER A 201 19.86 -21.99 -13.22
N GLU A 202 19.21 -20.97 -13.77
CA GLU A 202 19.29 -20.63 -15.19
C GLU A 202 20.69 -20.09 -15.54
N MET A 203 21.24 -19.20 -14.71
CA MET A 203 22.62 -18.74 -14.86
C MET A 203 23.64 -19.88 -14.76
N TYR A 204 23.43 -20.82 -13.84
CA TYR A 204 24.30 -21.99 -13.66
C TYR A 204 24.26 -22.90 -14.88
N ARG A 205 23.07 -23.10 -15.45
CA ARG A 205 22.85 -23.86 -16.68
C ARG A 205 23.54 -23.18 -17.86
N GLN A 206 23.29 -21.89 -18.09
CA GLN A 206 23.96 -21.09 -19.12
C GLN A 206 25.48 -21.21 -19.02
N ARG A 207 26.04 -21.02 -17.82
CA ARG A 207 27.48 -21.17 -17.59
C ARG A 207 27.99 -22.58 -17.91
N ASN A 208 27.25 -23.62 -17.56
CA ASN A 208 27.65 -25.00 -17.84
C ASN A 208 27.60 -25.34 -19.33
N MET A 209 26.59 -24.82 -20.06
CA MET A 209 26.51 -24.91 -21.52
C MET A 209 27.74 -24.22 -22.15
N LEU A 210 28.05 -22.99 -21.76
CA LEU A 210 29.23 -22.27 -22.25
C LEU A 210 30.55 -22.99 -21.93
N LYS A 211 30.67 -23.60 -20.75
CA LYS A 211 31.83 -24.44 -20.40
C LYS A 211 31.94 -25.67 -21.28
N ALA A 212 30.81 -26.30 -21.64
CA ALA A 212 30.80 -27.44 -22.56
C ALA A 212 31.22 -27.01 -23.97
N SER A 213 30.68 -25.91 -24.49
CA SER A 213 31.08 -25.33 -25.79
C SER A 213 32.56 -24.98 -25.81
N LEU A 214 33.08 -24.33 -24.77
CA LEU A 214 34.50 -24.02 -24.62
C LEU A 214 35.37 -25.29 -24.58
N GLY A 215 34.89 -26.35 -23.93
CA GLY A 215 35.56 -27.66 -23.89
C GLY A 215 35.67 -28.30 -25.28
N GLN A 216 34.60 -28.23 -26.07
CA GLN A 216 34.59 -28.70 -27.45
C GLN A 216 35.57 -27.92 -28.34
N THR A 217 35.60 -26.58 -28.21
CA THR A 217 36.57 -25.73 -28.92
C THR A 217 38.01 -26.11 -28.57
N LYS A 218 38.31 -26.30 -27.27
CA LYS A 218 39.65 -26.70 -26.78
C LYS A 218 40.07 -28.10 -27.23
N ALA A 219 39.13 -29.06 -27.25
CA ALA A 219 39.41 -30.43 -27.67
C ALA A 219 39.76 -30.50 -29.18
N LYS A 220 39.07 -29.72 -30.01
CA LYS A 220 39.27 -29.69 -31.47
C LYS A 220 40.58 -28.97 -31.86
N GLU A 221 40.97 -27.91 -31.15
CA GLU A 221 42.30 -27.28 -31.28
C GLU A 221 43.44 -28.27 -30.98
N ARG A 222 43.30 -29.06 -29.91
CA ARG A 222 44.29 -30.11 -29.59
C ARG A 222 44.38 -31.16 -30.70
N GLY A 223 43.26 -31.54 -31.30
CA GLY A 223 43.22 -32.42 -32.48
C GLY A 223 43.94 -31.84 -33.70
N HIS A 224 43.76 -30.54 -33.97
CA HIS A 224 44.48 -29.82 -35.04
C HIS A 224 45.98 -29.69 -34.76
N ALA A 225 46.40 -29.44 -33.51
CA ALA A 225 47.81 -29.34 -33.13
C ALA A 225 48.57 -30.69 -33.22
N THR A 226 47.89 -31.83 -33.07
CA THR A 226 48.47 -33.15 -33.32
C THR A 226 48.57 -33.50 -34.81
N SER A 227 47.79 -32.84 -35.68
CA SER A 227 47.81 -33.05 -37.14
C SER A 227 48.90 -32.24 -37.86
N SER A 228 49.45 -31.18 -37.24
CA SER A 228 50.41 -30.27 -37.88
C SER A 228 51.88 -30.52 -37.52
N ARG A 229 52.21 -31.68 -36.93
CA ARG A 229 53.59 -32.03 -36.58
C ARG A 229 54.35 -32.63 -37.77
N GLY A 230 54.46 -31.85 -38.84
CA GLY A 230 55.29 -32.16 -40.00
C GLY A 230 55.50 -30.93 -40.87
N GLY A 231 56.67 -30.28 -40.76
CA GLY A 231 57.13 -29.31 -41.74
C GLY A 231 57.68 -27.99 -41.19
N HIS A 232 59.01 -27.93 -41.10
CA HIS A 232 59.92 -26.78 -41.21
C HIS A 232 59.63 -25.43 -40.52
N SER A 233 60.47 -25.18 -39.51
CA SER A 233 60.89 -23.87 -39.02
C SER A 233 61.57 -23.06 -40.14
N SER A 234 61.13 -21.83 -40.41
CA SER A 234 61.90 -20.83 -41.15
C SER A 234 61.99 -19.52 -40.37
N ALA A 235 63.17 -18.92 -40.43
CA ALA A 235 63.66 -17.85 -39.58
C ALA A 235 63.17 -16.44 -40.00
N VAL A 236 61.86 -16.21 -39.98
CA VAL A 236 61.26 -14.89 -40.31
C VAL A 236 60.71 -14.16 -39.07
N ASP A 237 60.56 -14.85 -37.94
CA ASP A 237 59.92 -14.29 -36.73
C ASP A 237 60.84 -13.43 -35.83
N ILE A 238 62.13 -13.31 -36.18
CA ILE A 238 63.11 -12.57 -35.36
C ILE A 238 63.23 -11.10 -35.80
N GLU A 239 62.90 -10.76 -37.04
CA GLU A 239 63.12 -9.40 -37.57
C GLU A 239 61.89 -8.48 -37.37
N LEU A 240 60.68 -9.04 -37.39
CA LEU A 240 59.44 -8.27 -37.18
C LEU A 240 59.20 -7.86 -35.70
N ASN A 241 59.74 -8.63 -34.75
CA ASN A 241 59.61 -8.34 -33.32
C ASN A 241 60.59 -7.26 -32.83
N ALA A 242 61.69 -7.03 -33.56
CA ALA A 242 62.65 -5.96 -33.24
C ALA A 242 62.09 -4.57 -33.62
N GLU A 243 61.36 -4.47 -34.74
CA GLU A 243 60.83 -3.20 -35.26
C GLU A 243 59.60 -2.68 -34.48
N ILE A 244 58.77 -3.60 -33.96
CA ILE A 244 57.59 -3.26 -33.13
C ILE A 244 57.99 -2.76 -31.74
N THR A 245 59.16 -3.18 -31.23
CA THR A 245 59.64 -2.78 -29.90
C THR A 245 60.21 -1.36 -29.89
N ASP A 246 60.73 -0.88 -31.03
CA ASP A 246 61.29 0.48 -31.15
C ASP A 246 60.20 1.55 -31.37
N LEU A 247 59.08 1.20 -32.01
CA LEU A 247 57.91 2.08 -32.17
C LEU A 247 57.12 2.30 -30.86
N LYS A 248 57.17 1.36 -29.91
CA LYS A 248 56.48 1.49 -28.60
C LYS A 248 57.18 2.41 -27.60
N LYS A 249 58.42 2.85 -27.87
CA LYS A 249 59.18 3.72 -26.95
C LYS A 249 59.03 5.23 -27.21
N LYS A 250 58.38 5.64 -28.31
CA LYS A 250 58.37 7.06 -28.73
C LYS A 250 57.04 7.81 -28.64
N ASP A 251 55.96 7.19 -28.17
CA ASP A 251 54.64 7.85 -28.18
C ASP A 251 53.93 7.88 -26.81
N SER A 252 54.71 8.04 -25.74
CA SER A 252 54.19 8.30 -24.39
C SER A 252 53.95 9.80 -24.16
N SER A 253 52.98 10.38 -24.85
CA SER A 253 52.10 11.45 -24.32
C SER A 253 51.26 12.08 -25.43
N ARG A 254 49.94 11.88 -25.34
CA ARG A 254 48.83 12.51 -26.11
C ARG A 254 48.17 11.62 -27.17
N ARG A 255 47.30 10.69 -26.72
CA ARG A 255 46.00 10.34 -27.35
C ARG A 255 45.32 9.23 -26.55
N SER A 256 44.43 9.60 -25.63
CA SER A 256 43.70 8.64 -24.79
C SER A 256 42.23 8.45 -25.21
N SER A 257 41.62 9.39 -25.94
CA SER A 257 40.20 9.34 -26.31
C SER A 257 39.96 8.64 -27.65
N ASP A 258 40.79 8.91 -28.66
CA ASP A 258 40.56 8.42 -30.02
C ASP A 258 40.92 6.94 -30.16
N LEU A 259 41.93 6.47 -29.40
CA LEU A 259 42.29 5.06 -29.34
C LEU A 259 41.19 4.22 -28.67
N GLN A 260 40.56 4.74 -27.61
CA GLN A 260 39.43 4.08 -26.94
C GLN A 260 38.21 3.92 -27.86
N ASN A 261 37.93 4.92 -28.70
CA ASN A 261 36.83 4.84 -29.67
C ASN A 261 37.17 3.90 -30.85
N TYR A 262 38.42 3.89 -31.31
CA TYR A 262 38.88 3.00 -32.39
C TYR A 262 38.94 1.52 -31.96
N THR A 263 39.43 1.22 -30.76
CA THR A 263 39.42 -0.15 -30.21
C THR A 263 37.99 -0.65 -30.01
N ARG A 264 37.08 0.21 -29.56
CA ARG A 264 35.67 -0.11 -29.35
C ARG A 264 34.92 -0.37 -30.67
N SER A 265 35.21 0.38 -31.75
CA SER A 265 34.62 0.13 -33.07
C SER A 265 35.12 -1.18 -33.69
N HIS A 266 36.41 -1.49 -33.51
CA HIS A 266 37.00 -2.74 -34.02
C HIS A 266 36.45 -3.98 -33.30
N GLU A 267 36.24 -3.92 -31.97
CA GLU A 267 35.58 -4.99 -31.22
C GLU A 267 34.11 -5.21 -31.63
N THR A 268 33.37 -4.14 -31.94
CA THR A 268 31.99 -4.27 -32.43
C THR A 268 31.91 -4.87 -33.82
N ASP A 269 32.83 -4.50 -34.72
CA ASP A 269 32.88 -5.06 -36.07
C ASP A 269 33.25 -6.55 -36.05
N GLN A 270 34.16 -6.95 -35.14
CA GLN A 270 34.49 -8.35 -34.91
C GLN A 270 33.30 -9.16 -34.34
N LEU A 271 32.54 -8.60 -33.39
CA LEU A 271 31.33 -9.23 -32.84
C LEU A 271 30.23 -9.40 -33.89
N ILE A 272 30.00 -8.38 -34.72
CA ILE A 272 29.01 -8.42 -35.82
C ILE A 272 29.41 -9.48 -36.86
N SER A 273 30.68 -9.52 -37.23
CA SER A 273 31.23 -10.57 -38.11
C SER A 273 31.00 -11.96 -37.53
N LEU A 274 31.30 -12.16 -36.24
CA LEU A 274 31.10 -13.44 -35.54
C LEU A 274 29.63 -13.88 -35.55
N ILE A 275 28.70 -12.95 -35.29
CA ILE A 275 27.25 -13.21 -35.33
C ILE A 275 26.82 -13.66 -36.73
N GLY A 276 27.27 -12.95 -37.77
CA GLY A 276 26.94 -13.28 -39.16
C GLY A 276 27.49 -14.64 -39.60
N THR A 277 28.69 -15.02 -39.16
CA THR A 277 29.29 -16.34 -39.46
C THR A 277 28.56 -17.47 -38.74
N ILE A 278 28.10 -17.25 -37.49
CA ILE A 278 27.28 -18.21 -36.73
C ILE A 278 25.87 -18.36 -37.35
N GLU A 279 25.26 -17.27 -37.83
CA GLU A 279 23.95 -17.27 -38.52
C GLU A 279 23.98 -18.04 -39.85
N THR A 280 25.13 -18.07 -40.53
CA THR A 280 25.29 -18.68 -41.86
C THR A 280 25.81 -20.13 -41.81
N GLY A 281 26.18 -20.64 -40.64
CA GLY A 281 26.68 -22.02 -40.48
C GLY A 281 28.04 -22.29 -41.13
N VAL A 282 28.78 -21.24 -41.46
CA VAL A 282 30.09 -21.33 -42.13
C VAL A 282 31.19 -21.68 -41.11
N PRO A 283 32.22 -22.47 -41.48
CA PRO A 283 33.34 -22.77 -40.58
C PRO A 283 34.08 -21.50 -40.13
N LEU A 284 34.31 -21.38 -38.82
CA LEU A 284 34.98 -20.22 -38.23
C LEU A 284 36.49 -20.21 -38.54
N GLU A 285 37.00 -19.04 -38.91
CA GLU A 285 38.44 -18.78 -39.10
C GLU A 285 39.23 -18.92 -37.77
N PRO A 286 40.53 -19.28 -37.77
CA PRO A 286 41.32 -19.45 -36.54
C PRO A 286 41.31 -18.24 -35.60
N ASN A 287 41.31 -17.03 -36.18
CA ASN A 287 41.24 -15.77 -35.42
C ASN A 287 39.84 -15.57 -34.79
N GLN A 288 38.77 -15.94 -35.50
CA GLN A 288 37.40 -15.88 -34.98
C GLN A 288 37.17 -16.89 -33.85
N VAL A 289 37.78 -18.09 -33.94
CA VAL A 289 37.74 -19.10 -32.87
C VAL A 289 38.41 -18.58 -31.59
N LYS A 290 39.55 -17.87 -31.73
CA LYS A 290 40.23 -17.25 -30.60
C LYS A 290 39.39 -16.14 -29.95
N SER A 291 38.78 -15.24 -30.74
CA SER A 291 37.90 -14.20 -30.21
C SER A 291 36.64 -14.77 -29.55
N LEU A 292 36.02 -15.81 -30.14
CA LEU A 292 34.90 -16.52 -29.54
C LEU A 292 35.30 -17.12 -28.19
N ARG A 293 36.50 -17.70 -28.10
CA ARG A 293 37.02 -18.27 -26.84
C ARG A 293 37.20 -17.22 -25.76
N GLU A 294 37.82 -16.09 -26.08
CA GLU A 294 38.03 -15.00 -25.12
C GLU A 294 36.68 -14.47 -24.60
N LEU A 295 35.70 -14.32 -25.49
CA LEU A 295 34.32 -13.95 -25.13
C LEU A 295 33.64 -15.01 -24.24
N LEU A 296 33.79 -16.30 -24.57
CA LEU A 296 33.25 -17.40 -23.76
C LEU A 296 33.88 -17.44 -22.36
N GLU A 297 35.21 -17.28 -22.27
CA GLU A 297 35.93 -17.25 -20.99
C GLU A 297 35.50 -16.06 -20.13
N GLN A 298 35.38 -14.87 -20.73
CA GLN A 298 34.88 -13.66 -20.06
C GLN A 298 33.41 -13.83 -19.59
N GLU A 299 32.54 -14.38 -20.45
CA GLU A 299 31.13 -14.59 -20.11
C GLU A 299 30.97 -15.64 -19.00
N ILE A 300 31.77 -16.71 -19.03
CA ILE A 300 31.83 -17.71 -17.95
C ILE A 300 32.29 -17.07 -16.64
N GLU A 301 33.26 -16.17 -16.68
CA GLU A 301 33.74 -15.44 -15.49
C GLU A 301 32.63 -14.55 -14.91
N VAL A 302 31.97 -13.74 -15.74
CA VAL A 302 30.85 -12.88 -15.32
C VAL A 302 29.69 -13.70 -14.72
N LEU A 303 29.33 -14.82 -15.35
CA LEU A 303 28.31 -15.72 -14.79
C LEU A 303 28.78 -16.40 -13.50
N SER A 304 30.07 -16.73 -13.38
CA SER A 304 30.65 -17.31 -12.17
C SER A 304 30.66 -16.32 -11.01
N GLU A 305 30.95 -15.04 -11.26
CA GLU A 305 30.79 -13.97 -10.27
C GLU A 305 29.32 -13.79 -9.88
N GLY A 306 28.41 -13.76 -10.87
CA GLY A 306 26.97 -13.64 -10.61
C GLY A 306 26.40 -14.79 -9.77
N LEU A 307 26.90 -16.02 -9.94
CA LEU A 307 26.51 -17.19 -9.13
C LEU A 307 27.05 -17.15 -7.69
N LYS A 308 28.18 -16.49 -7.46
CA LYS A 308 28.65 -16.17 -6.11
C LYS A 308 27.83 -15.03 -5.49
N GLY A 309 27.23 -14.17 -6.31
CA GLY A 309 26.49 -13.00 -5.86
C GLY A 309 27.38 -12.11 -5.00
N ARG A 310 26.89 -11.71 -3.83
CA ARG A 310 27.65 -10.95 -2.82
C ARG A 310 28.26 -11.80 -1.71
N CYS A 311 28.25 -13.13 -1.87
CA CYS A 311 28.81 -14.04 -0.90
C CYS A 311 30.33 -13.83 -0.82
N SER A 312 30.80 -13.24 0.28
CA SER A 312 32.19 -12.81 0.44
C SER A 312 32.91 -13.55 1.56
N LEU A 313 32.17 -14.01 2.58
CA LEU A 313 32.73 -14.62 3.79
C LEU A 313 32.47 -16.13 3.85
N THR A 314 31.39 -16.61 3.25
CA THR A 314 30.98 -18.02 3.29
C THR A 314 31.06 -18.69 1.91
N ASN A 315 31.15 -20.02 1.88
CA ASN A 315 31.09 -20.80 0.63
C ASN A 315 29.64 -21.01 0.13
N ASN A 316 28.69 -20.19 0.58
CA ASN A 316 27.25 -20.38 0.39
C ASN A 316 26.74 -19.82 -0.95
N HIS A 317 27.28 -20.34 -2.05
CA HIS A 317 26.93 -19.92 -3.42
C HIS A 317 26.18 -21.03 -4.16
N TYR A 318 25.47 -20.69 -5.24
CA TYR A 318 24.76 -21.70 -6.02
C TYR A 318 25.76 -22.61 -6.76
N PRO A 319 25.63 -23.96 -6.68
CA PRO A 319 24.50 -24.74 -6.16
C PRO A 319 24.69 -25.25 -4.71
N GLN A 320 25.81 -24.93 -4.06
CA GLN A 320 26.15 -25.38 -2.70
C GLN A 320 25.18 -24.85 -1.64
N ASN A 321 24.44 -23.79 -1.94
CA ASN A 321 23.43 -23.21 -1.07
C ASN A 321 22.16 -24.08 -0.90
N LEU A 322 21.93 -25.09 -1.74
CA LEU A 322 20.73 -25.96 -1.71
C LEU A 322 20.79 -27.04 -0.61
N THR A 323 20.93 -26.59 0.64
CA THR A 323 20.98 -27.42 1.84
C THR A 323 19.76 -27.20 2.73
N ILE A 324 19.43 -28.19 3.57
CA ILE A 324 18.37 -28.08 4.57
C ILE A 324 18.72 -26.98 5.59
N GLY A 325 20.00 -26.86 5.96
CA GLY A 325 20.46 -25.82 6.87
C GLY A 325 20.21 -24.41 6.36
N ASN A 326 20.49 -24.13 5.08
CA ASN A 326 20.29 -22.80 4.49
C ASN A 326 18.80 -22.41 4.42
N ILE A 327 17.92 -23.32 3.98
CA ILE A 327 16.48 -23.01 3.95
C ILE A 327 15.92 -22.83 5.36
N CYS A 328 16.27 -23.68 6.32
CA CYS A 328 15.81 -23.53 7.71
C CYS A 328 16.28 -22.20 8.31
N ASP A 329 17.54 -21.83 8.09
CA ASP A 329 18.09 -20.54 8.53
C ASP A 329 17.27 -19.38 7.95
N PHE A 330 17.07 -19.30 6.63
CA PHE A 330 16.23 -18.26 6.02
C PHE A 330 14.77 -18.26 6.51
N MET A 331 14.16 -19.42 6.69
CA MET A 331 12.77 -19.52 7.18
C MET A 331 12.62 -18.96 8.60
N THR A 332 13.68 -18.96 9.41
CA THR A 332 13.67 -18.36 10.76
C THR A 332 14.03 -16.87 10.80
N LEU A 333 14.76 -16.36 9.80
CA LEU A 333 15.19 -14.96 9.78
C LEU A 333 14.02 -13.97 9.67
N PRO A 334 14.08 -12.80 10.34
CA PRO A 334 13.03 -11.77 10.27
C PRO A 334 13.09 -10.93 8.98
N THR A 335 13.27 -11.58 7.83
CA THR A 335 13.24 -10.97 6.49
C THR A 335 12.41 -11.84 5.54
N LEU A 336 11.78 -11.20 4.55
CA LEU A 336 10.96 -11.87 3.54
C LEU A 336 11.70 -12.05 2.20
N VAL A 337 12.88 -11.45 2.07
CA VAL A 337 13.68 -11.48 0.84
C VAL A 337 14.88 -12.37 1.05
N TYR A 338 14.97 -13.42 0.22
CA TYR A 338 16.07 -14.37 0.21
C TYR A 338 17.31 -13.76 -0.47
N GLU A 339 18.45 -13.89 0.20
CA GLU A 339 19.80 -13.65 -0.31
C GLU A 339 20.72 -14.80 0.10
N LEU A 340 21.86 -14.93 -0.59
CA LEU A 340 22.86 -15.96 -0.30
C LEU A 340 23.55 -15.75 1.06
N GLU A 341 23.72 -14.49 1.47
CA GLU A 341 24.45 -14.14 2.69
C GLU A 341 23.77 -12.97 3.39
N TYR A 342 23.72 -13.03 4.73
CA TYR A 342 23.15 -12.00 5.59
C TYR A 342 24.18 -11.51 6.59
N PRO A 343 24.16 -10.23 6.97
CA PRO A 343 25.04 -9.72 8.02
C PRO A 343 24.66 -10.37 9.36
N ARG A 344 25.66 -10.94 10.06
CA ARG A 344 25.46 -11.63 11.35
C ARG A 344 26.09 -10.89 12.53
N THR A 345 25.49 -11.02 13.71
CA THR A 345 26.10 -10.63 14.99
C THR A 345 27.08 -11.73 15.45
N LYS A 346 28.06 -11.37 16.29
CA LYS A 346 29.10 -12.32 16.73
C LYS A 346 28.63 -13.25 17.87
N ARG A 347 27.71 -12.78 18.69
CA ARG A 347 27.18 -13.44 19.89
C ARG A 347 25.75 -12.98 20.12
N ILE A 348 24.97 -13.82 20.80
CA ILE A 348 23.60 -13.51 21.25
C ILE A 348 23.69 -12.79 22.60
N ASP A 349 23.06 -11.63 22.70
CA ASP A 349 22.82 -10.91 23.95
C ASP A 349 21.51 -11.39 24.60
N TRP A 350 21.64 -12.35 25.53
CA TRP A 350 20.50 -12.92 26.24
C TRP A 350 19.77 -11.93 27.15
N LEU A 351 20.44 -10.89 27.65
CA LEU A 351 19.79 -9.85 28.44
C LEU A 351 18.88 -9.01 27.55
N TYR A 352 19.36 -8.64 26.38
CA TYR A 352 18.54 -7.94 25.38
C TYR A 352 17.34 -8.78 24.93
N VAL A 353 17.53 -10.09 24.70
CA VAL A 353 16.43 -11.02 24.38
C VAL A 353 15.42 -11.09 25.52
N ALA A 354 15.88 -11.21 26.77
CA ALA A 354 15.00 -11.26 27.94
C ALA A 354 14.22 -9.95 28.13
N GLU A 355 14.87 -8.80 27.97
CA GLU A 355 14.24 -7.47 28.02
C GLU A 355 13.12 -7.36 26.97
N LYS A 356 13.43 -7.67 25.70
CA LYS A 356 12.43 -7.59 24.62
C LYS A 356 11.31 -8.60 24.79
N THR A 357 11.60 -9.81 25.27
CA THR A 357 10.58 -10.84 25.55
C THR A 357 9.66 -10.41 26.69
N LEU A 358 10.21 -9.86 27.78
CA LEU A 358 9.42 -9.31 28.89
C LEU A 358 8.56 -8.13 28.41
N ALA A 359 9.12 -7.24 27.60
CA ALA A 359 8.39 -6.14 26.99
C ALA A 359 7.23 -6.64 26.11
N THR A 360 7.44 -7.68 25.29
CA THR A 360 6.39 -8.31 24.47
C THR A 360 5.20 -8.74 25.33
N PHE A 361 5.42 -9.51 26.40
CA PHE A 361 4.34 -9.94 27.28
C PHE A 361 3.70 -8.77 28.04
N GLY A 362 4.51 -7.80 28.49
CA GLY A 362 4.02 -6.59 29.14
C GLY A 362 3.07 -5.79 28.24
N ILE A 363 3.46 -5.51 27.00
CA ILE A 363 2.64 -4.80 26.02
C ILE A 363 1.35 -5.55 25.72
N ILE A 364 1.39 -6.88 25.56
CA ILE A 364 0.17 -7.69 25.35
C ILE A 364 -0.81 -7.51 26.51
N VAL A 365 -0.32 -7.50 27.75
CA VAL A 365 -1.17 -7.22 28.93
C VAL A 365 -1.78 -5.81 28.86
N VAL A 366 -1.00 -4.80 28.46
CA VAL A 366 -1.52 -3.44 28.25
C VAL A 366 -2.59 -3.40 27.19
N MET A 367 -2.34 -3.99 26.02
CA MET A 367 -3.33 -4.07 24.93
C MET A 367 -4.61 -4.76 25.39
N ILE A 368 -4.51 -5.89 26.07
CA ILE A 368 -5.70 -6.57 26.63
C ILE A 368 -6.45 -5.66 27.61
N ALA A 369 -5.74 -4.95 28.49
CA ALA A 369 -6.35 -4.02 29.44
C ALA A 369 -7.09 -2.87 28.75
N VAL A 370 -6.47 -2.27 27.74
CA VAL A 370 -7.01 -1.18 26.92
C VAL A 370 -8.26 -1.65 26.17
N SER A 371 -8.14 -2.77 25.47
CA SER A 371 -9.23 -3.41 24.74
C SER A 371 -10.40 -3.76 25.66
N GLN A 372 -10.16 -4.36 26.84
CA GLN A 372 -11.21 -4.73 27.78
C GLN A 372 -11.93 -3.51 28.40
N SER A 373 -11.19 -2.42 28.64
CA SER A 373 -11.70 -1.26 29.37
C SER A 373 -12.40 -0.25 28.47
N TRP A 374 -11.95 -0.09 27.23
CA TRP A 374 -12.42 0.98 26.34
C TRP A 374 -13.01 0.49 25.02
N ILE A 375 -12.54 -0.61 24.46
CA ILE A 375 -13.06 -1.12 23.17
C ILE A 375 -14.26 -2.05 23.41
N TYR A 376 -14.12 -3.00 24.32
CA TYR A 376 -15.13 -4.03 24.57
C TYR A 376 -16.50 -3.47 24.96
N PRO A 377 -16.64 -2.47 25.87
CA PRO A 377 -17.95 -1.92 26.21
C PRO A 377 -18.68 -1.32 25.00
N VAL A 378 -17.97 -0.53 24.19
CA VAL A 378 -18.51 0.09 22.97
C VAL A 378 -18.94 -0.98 21.97
N VAL A 379 -18.14 -2.03 21.78
CA VAL A 379 -18.51 -3.16 20.91
C VAL A 379 -19.75 -3.88 21.44
N MET A 380 -19.85 -4.14 22.74
CA MET A 380 -21.04 -4.78 23.33
C MET A 380 -22.30 -3.94 23.16
N ASP A 381 -22.19 -2.61 23.28
CA ASP A 381 -23.30 -1.72 22.97
C ASP A 381 -23.72 -1.85 21.49
N THR A 382 -22.77 -1.90 20.54
CA THR A 382 -23.11 -2.12 19.12
C THR A 382 -23.73 -3.49 18.83
N VAL A 383 -23.36 -4.54 19.57
CA VAL A 383 -23.95 -5.87 19.43
C VAL A 383 -25.37 -5.89 19.97
N ARG A 384 -25.60 -5.29 21.15
CA ARG A 384 -26.94 -5.10 21.71
C ARG A 384 -27.84 -4.35 20.72
N MET A 385 -27.35 -3.25 20.15
CA MET A 385 -28.04 -2.48 19.12
C MET A 385 -28.40 -3.33 17.88
N LYS A 386 -27.55 -4.29 17.51
CA LYS A 386 -27.80 -5.19 16.39
C LYS A 386 -28.87 -6.24 16.73
N GLU A 387 -28.83 -6.83 17.93
CA GLU A 387 -29.77 -7.86 18.41
C GLU A 387 -31.18 -7.29 18.62
N GLU A 388 -31.29 -6.03 19.00
CA GLU A 388 -32.56 -5.28 19.10
C GLU A 388 -33.19 -4.98 17.72
N GLY A 389 -32.57 -5.42 16.63
CA GLY A 389 -33.15 -5.31 15.28
C GLY A 389 -33.09 -3.90 14.67
N MET A 390 -32.19 -3.02 15.15
CA MET A 390 -32.08 -1.65 14.64
C MET A 390 -31.91 -1.60 13.12
N THR A 391 -32.63 -0.66 12.50
CA THR A 391 -32.57 -0.42 11.05
C THR A 391 -31.19 0.13 10.65
N ALA A 392 -30.82 -0.03 9.37
CA ALA A 392 -29.53 0.45 8.86
C ALA A 392 -29.32 1.97 9.09
N GLN A 393 -30.40 2.74 9.08
CA GLN A 393 -30.38 4.19 9.32
C GLN A 393 -30.06 4.54 10.79
N GLN A 394 -30.59 3.76 11.75
CA GLN A 394 -30.25 3.94 13.17
C GLN A 394 -28.79 3.58 13.44
N ARG A 395 -28.28 2.51 12.83
CA ARG A 395 -26.86 2.13 12.93
C ARG A 395 -25.93 3.19 12.34
N LEU A 396 -26.31 3.79 11.21
CA LEU A 396 -25.55 4.88 10.62
C LEU A 396 -25.54 6.12 11.52
N ARG A 397 -26.61 6.37 12.29
CA ARG A 397 -26.68 7.49 13.23
C ARG A 397 -25.78 7.31 14.46
N GLU A 398 -25.68 6.08 14.99
CA GLU A 398 -24.80 5.76 16.12
C GLU A 398 -23.31 5.67 15.72
N PHE A 399 -23.03 5.49 14.42
CA PHE A 399 -21.68 5.24 13.92
C PHE A 399 -20.60 6.27 14.29
N PRO A 400 -20.82 7.61 14.30
CA PRO A 400 -19.78 8.59 14.66
C PRO A 400 -19.45 8.58 16.14
N TRP A 401 -20.44 8.30 16.97
CA TRP A 401 -20.27 8.21 18.42
C TRP A 401 -19.41 7.00 18.74
N VAL A 402 -19.79 5.85 18.17
CA VAL A 402 -18.99 4.62 18.21
C VAL A 402 -17.60 4.87 17.65
N LEU A 403 -17.46 5.57 16.52
CA LEU A 403 -16.16 5.88 15.93
C LEU A 403 -15.32 6.80 16.82
N GLY A 404 -15.92 7.84 17.41
CA GLY A 404 -15.25 8.79 18.30
C GLY A 404 -14.77 8.12 19.59
N ASP A 405 -15.61 7.29 20.19
CA ASP A 405 -15.27 6.50 21.38
C ASP A 405 -14.14 5.50 21.10
N LEU A 406 -14.06 4.99 19.86
CA LEU A 406 -13.05 4.04 19.43
C LEU A 406 -11.78 4.69 18.84
N LEU A 407 -11.82 5.96 18.45
CA LEU A 407 -10.73 6.63 17.72
C LEU A 407 -9.41 6.63 18.51
N PHE A 408 -9.47 7.01 19.79
CA PHE A 408 -8.28 7.04 20.65
C PHE A 408 -7.83 5.63 21.09
N PRO A 409 -8.73 4.74 21.59
CA PRO A 409 -8.36 3.38 21.92
C PRO A 409 -7.76 2.61 20.73
N PHE A 410 -8.35 2.70 19.53
CA PHE A 410 -7.81 2.03 18.35
C PHE A 410 -6.47 2.61 17.90
N MET A 411 -6.27 3.92 17.97
CA MET A 411 -4.95 4.50 17.69
C MET A 411 -3.90 3.97 18.66
N MET A 412 -4.24 3.87 19.95
CA MET A 412 -3.31 3.34 20.93
C MET A 412 -2.99 1.87 20.68
N GLU A 413 -3.99 1.04 20.39
CA GLU A 413 -3.79 -0.36 19.99
C GLU A 413 -2.94 -0.48 18.72
N TYR A 414 -3.16 0.39 17.74
CA TYR A 414 -2.37 0.42 16.50
C TYR A 414 -0.89 0.72 16.77
N LEU A 415 -0.59 1.72 17.60
CA LEU A 415 0.78 2.06 17.99
C LEU A 415 1.44 0.98 18.86
N LEU A 416 0.70 0.40 19.81
CA LEU A 416 1.19 -0.68 20.66
C LEU A 416 1.44 -1.95 19.85
N ALA A 417 0.55 -2.31 18.93
CA ALA A 417 0.74 -3.44 18.03
C ALA A 417 1.96 -3.25 17.13
N PHE A 418 2.18 -2.02 16.63
CA PHE A 418 3.39 -1.69 15.88
C PHE A 418 4.65 -1.87 16.73
N TYR A 419 4.68 -1.30 17.93
CA TYR A 419 5.83 -1.41 18.83
C TYR A 419 6.07 -2.88 19.26
N LEU A 420 5.00 -3.63 19.53
CA LEU A 420 5.06 -5.05 19.87
C LEU A 420 5.73 -5.88 18.77
N ILE A 421 5.23 -5.79 17.54
CA ILE A 421 5.69 -6.65 16.44
C ILE A 421 7.07 -6.21 15.97
N TRP A 422 7.23 -4.94 15.58
CA TRP A 422 8.44 -4.50 14.89
C TRP A 422 9.60 -4.16 15.82
N GLU A 423 9.32 -3.65 17.03
CA GLU A 423 10.37 -3.27 17.97
C GLU A 423 10.68 -4.35 19.02
N CYS A 424 9.70 -5.14 19.46
CA CYS A 424 9.95 -6.21 20.44
C CYS A 424 10.19 -7.57 19.75
N VAL A 425 9.20 -8.10 19.04
CA VAL A 425 9.24 -9.47 18.49
C VAL A 425 10.31 -9.63 17.43
N LEU A 426 10.34 -8.77 16.39
CA LEU A 426 11.31 -8.92 15.29
C LEU A 426 12.76 -8.72 15.78
N ASN A 427 13.00 -7.83 16.74
CA ASN A 427 14.33 -7.65 17.33
C ASN A 427 14.75 -8.82 18.22
N ALA A 428 13.84 -9.41 18.99
CA ALA A 428 14.13 -10.62 19.75
C ALA A 428 14.47 -11.79 18.82
N VAL A 429 13.68 -11.99 17.77
CA VAL A 429 13.94 -13.02 16.73
C VAL A 429 15.26 -12.73 16.01
N ALA A 430 15.53 -11.49 15.64
CA ALA A 430 16.80 -11.10 15.03
C ALA A 430 17.98 -11.43 15.92
N GLU A 431 17.89 -11.17 17.23
CA GLU A 431 19.01 -11.44 18.12
C GLU A 431 19.22 -12.94 18.36
N ILE A 432 18.14 -13.71 18.54
CA ILE A 432 18.22 -15.18 18.66
C ILE A 432 18.80 -15.81 17.40
N THR A 433 18.43 -15.29 16.22
CA THR A 433 18.95 -15.77 14.91
C THR A 433 20.28 -15.11 14.50
N MET A 434 20.87 -14.27 15.36
CA MET A 434 22.07 -13.49 15.09
C MET A 434 22.00 -12.63 13.82
N PHE A 435 20.81 -12.19 13.42
CA PHE A 435 20.58 -11.32 12.28
C PHE A 435 20.92 -9.86 12.63
N ALA A 436 21.89 -9.28 11.93
CA ALA A 436 22.43 -7.96 12.27
C ALA A 436 21.74 -6.79 11.55
N ASP A 437 20.87 -7.05 10.58
CA ASP A 437 20.10 -6.00 9.92
C ASP A 437 18.76 -5.80 10.65
N ARG A 438 18.71 -4.85 11.59
CA ARG A 438 17.51 -4.56 12.39
C ARG A 438 16.68 -3.40 11.83
N GLY A 439 16.85 -3.07 10.55
CA GLY A 439 16.15 -1.98 9.88
C GLY A 439 14.72 -2.33 9.46
N PHE A 440 13.88 -2.84 10.36
CA PHE A 440 12.52 -3.32 10.03
C PHE A 440 11.54 -2.19 9.69
N TYR A 441 11.80 -0.97 10.15
CA TYR A 441 10.98 0.22 9.96
C TYR A 441 11.88 1.47 10.02
N SER A 442 11.41 2.59 9.45
CA SER A 442 12.02 3.93 9.61
C SER A 442 11.13 4.83 10.47
N ASP A 443 11.48 6.09 10.62
CA ASP A 443 10.75 7.16 11.29
C ASP A 443 9.45 7.56 10.56
N TRP A 444 8.58 6.58 10.30
CA TRP A 444 7.35 6.74 9.54
C TRP A 444 6.37 7.74 10.16
N TRP A 445 6.46 8.04 11.46
CA TRP A 445 5.66 9.07 12.12
C TRP A 445 5.96 10.49 11.60
N ASN A 446 7.11 10.69 10.96
CA ASN A 446 7.50 11.93 10.28
C ASN A 446 7.08 11.96 8.80
N SER A 447 6.31 10.95 8.33
CA SER A 447 5.88 10.89 6.94
C SER A 447 5.05 12.11 6.56
N VAL A 448 5.37 12.70 5.41
CA VAL A 448 4.61 13.84 4.85
C VAL A 448 3.68 13.42 3.71
N SER A 449 3.79 12.16 3.26
CA SER A 449 2.99 11.57 2.20
C SER A 449 2.76 10.09 2.43
N TRP A 450 1.67 9.57 1.87
CA TRP A 450 1.30 8.15 1.97
C TRP A 450 2.30 7.20 1.28
N ASP A 451 3.01 7.66 0.25
CA ASP A 451 4.04 6.85 -0.41
C ASP A 451 5.30 6.71 0.45
N GLN A 452 5.62 7.73 1.26
CA GLN A 452 6.70 7.63 2.23
C GLN A 452 6.33 6.66 3.34
N PHE A 453 5.13 6.80 3.91
CA PHE A 453 4.62 5.89 4.92
C PHE A 453 4.65 4.42 4.47
N ALA A 454 4.19 4.12 3.25
CA ALA A 454 4.17 2.76 2.71
C ALA A 454 5.56 2.12 2.57
N ARG A 455 6.63 2.93 2.44
CA ARG A 455 8.02 2.45 2.40
C ARG A 455 8.59 2.25 3.81
N ASP A 456 8.24 3.15 4.71
CA ASP A 456 8.93 3.31 5.99
C ASP A 456 8.29 2.51 7.13
N TRP A 457 6.99 2.22 7.06
CA TRP A 457 6.23 1.51 8.10
C TRP A 457 6.67 0.05 8.28
N ASN A 458 6.71 -0.72 7.19
CA ASN A 458 7.03 -2.16 7.23
C ASN A 458 7.99 -2.51 6.10
N ARG A 459 9.29 -2.31 6.36
CA ARG A 459 10.35 -2.49 5.36
C ARG A 459 10.46 -3.93 4.85
N PRO A 460 10.33 -5.00 5.66
CA PRO A 460 10.36 -6.37 5.16
C PRO A 460 9.34 -6.65 4.05
N VAL A 461 8.08 -6.26 4.26
CA VAL A 461 7.01 -6.44 3.25
C VAL A 461 7.21 -5.48 2.07
N HIS A 462 7.59 -4.23 2.34
CA HIS A 462 7.91 -3.27 1.29
C HIS A 462 9.01 -3.79 0.36
N ASN A 463 10.12 -4.29 0.91
CA ASN A 463 11.25 -4.82 0.16
C ASN A 463 10.85 -6.04 -0.69
N PHE A 464 9.99 -6.91 -0.15
CA PHE A 464 9.45 -8.05 -0.90
C PHE A 464 8.60 -7.58 -2.09
N LEU A 465 7.62 -6.72 -1.85
CA LEU A 465 6.74 -6.18 -2.89
C LEU A 465 7.54 -5.39 -3.93
N PHE A 466 8.51 -4.59 -3.49
CA PHE A 466 9.35 -3.79 -4.36
C PHE A 466 10.20 -4.66 -5.31
N ARG A 467 10.84 -5.71 -4.77
CA ARG A 467 11.70 -6.60 -5.56
C ARG A 467 10.91 -7.54 -6.48
N HIS A 468 9.96 -8.29 -5.92
CA HIS A 468 9.32 -9.39 -6.64
C HIS A 468 8.09 -8.97 -7.42
N VAL A 469 7.38 -7.93 -6.98
CA VAL A 469 6.13 -7.49 -7.63
C VAL A 469 6.39 -6.26 -8.50
N TYR A 470 6.91 -5.17 -7.93
CA TYR A 470 7.12 -3.92 -8.67
C TYR A 470 8.21 -4.06 -9.75
N HIS A 471 9.42 -4.49 -9.37
CA HIS A 471 10.49 -4.72 -10.33
C HIS A 471 10.23 -5.92 -11.25
N GLY A 472 9.60 -6.99 -10.74
CA GLY A 472 9.15 -8.11 -11.56
C GLY A 472 8.19 -7.65 -12.67
N SER A 473 7.18 -6.85 -12.32
CA SER A 473 6.23 -6.26 -13.28
C SER A 473 6.90 -5.42 -14.37
N ILE A 474 7.96 -4.68 -14.02
CA ILE A 474 8.70 -3.85 -14.98
C ILE A 474 9.64 -4.68 -15.86
N ASN A 475 10.37 -5.63 -15.27
CA ASN A 475 11.43 -6.35 -15.98
C ASN A 475 10.91 -7.54 -16.80
N GLU A 476 9.83 -8.20 -16.36
CA GLU A 476 9.25 -9.37 -17.03
C GLU A 476 8.13 -8.97 -17.98
N TYR A 477 7.20 -8.12 -17.53
CA TYR A 477 6.02 -7.71 -18.29
C TYR A 477 6.19 -6.35 -19.00
N ARG A 478 7.35 -5.69 -18.88
CA ARG A 478 7.67 -4.38 -19.50
C ARG A 478 6.62 -3.29 -19.20
N LEU A 479 6.02 -3.34 -18.02
CA LEU A 479 4.96 -2.41 -17.62
C LEU A 479 5.51 -1.02 -17.24
N SER A 480 4.66 0.00 -17.37
CA SER A 480 4.98 1.37 -16.94
C SER A 480 5.13 1.45 -15.41
N ARG A 481 5.88 2.45 -14.92
CA ARG A 481 6.06 2.68 -13.45
C ARG A 481 4.73 2.91 -12.73
N VAL A 482 3.76 3.56 -13.38
CA VAL A 482 2.43 3.82 -12.82
C VAL A 482 1.64 2.52 -12.72
N SER A 483 1.62 1.73 -13.79
CA SER A 483 0.95 0.42 -13.82
C SER A 483 1.56 -0.54 -12.79
N ALA A 484 2.89 -0.59 -12.68
CA ALA A 484 3.57 -1.41 -11.68
C ALA A 484 3.25 -0.97 -10.25
N SER A 485 3.14 0.33 -9.99
CA SER A 485 2.69 0.85 -8.69
C SER A 485 1.25 0.44 -8.38
N LEU A 486 0.34 0.59 -9.35
CA LEU A 486 -1.07 0.22 -9.20
C LEU A 486 -1.23 -1.28 -8.91
N ILE A 487 -0.54 -2.15 -9.64
CA ILE A 487 -0.55 -3.60 -9.40
C ILE A 487 -0.02 -3.92 -8.01
N THR A 488 1.06 -3.27 -7.58
CA THR A 488 1.65 -3.51 -6.25
C THR A 488 0.69 -3.12 -5.13
N PHE A 489 0.04 -1.95 -5.24
CA PHE A 489 -0.97 -1.50 -4.27
C PHE A 489 -2.24 -2.37 -4.31
N LEU A 490 -2.70 -2.76 -5.49
CA LEU A 490 -3.86 -3.64 -5.65
C LEU A 490 -3.61 -5.02 -5.03
N LEU A 491 -2.44 -5.62 -5.28
CA LEU A 491 -2.07 -6.90 -4.67
C LEU A 491 -2.04 -6.77 -3.14
N SER A 492 -1.43 -5.71 -2.62
CA SER A 492 -1.44 -5.43 -1.18
C SER A 492 -2.88 -5.31 -0.65
N ALA A 493 -3.74 -4.58 -1.35
CA ALA A 493 -5.15 -4.40 -0.97
C ALA A 493 -5.94 -5.71 -0.95
N CYS A 494 -5.73 -6.57 -1.94
CA CYS A 494 -6.35 -7.89 -2.00
C CYS A 494 -5.90 -8.80 -0.85
N VAL A 495 -4.61 -8.77 -0.47
CA VAL A 495 -4.10 -9.56 0.66
C VAL A 495 -4.68 -9.09 2.00
N HIS A 496 -4.85 -7.78 2.18
CA HIS A 496 -5.49 -7.24 3.38
C HIS A 496 -6.99 -7.59 3.42
N GLU A 497 -7.72 -7.46 2.30
CA GLU A 497 -9.12 -7.89 2.21
C GLU A 497 -9.26 -9.41 2.40
N LEU A 498 -8.31 -10.21 1.94
CA LEU A 498 -8.26 -11.66 2.18
C LEU A 498 -8.16 -11.98 3.68
N LEU A 499 -7.34 -11.25 4.43
CA LEU A 499 -7.26 -11.40 5.87
C LEU A 499 -8.61 -11.04 6.52
N MET A 500 -9.24 -9.95 6.10
CA MET A 500 -10.57 -9.56 6.59
C MET A 500 -11.65 -10.59 6.24
N LEU A 501 -11.58 -11.17 5.04
CA LEU A 501 -12.45 -12.26 4.60
C LEU A 501 -12.31 -13.47 5.52
N CYS A 502 -11.09 -13.86 5.89
CA CYS A 502 -10.85 -14.98 6.80
C CYS A 502 -11.38 -14.71 8.22
N ILE A 503 -11.23 -13.48 8.72
CA ILE A 503 -11.72 -13.08 10.05
C ILE A 503 -13.24 -13.05 10.11
N PHE A 504 -13.89 -12.33 9.18
CA PHE A 504 -15.33 -12.07 9.22
C PHE A 504 -16.15 -13.10 8.45
N ARG A 505 -15.49 -13.99 7.70
CA ARG A 505 -16.10 -14.99 6.81
C ARG A 505 -17.05 -14.39 5.78
N ARG A 506 -16.84 -13.11 5.44
CA ARG A 506 -17.64 -12.34 4.48
C ARG A 506 -16.75 -11.34 3.76
N LEU A 507 -16.91 -11.24 2.44
CA LEU A 507 -16.25 -10.24 1.62
C LEU A 507 -17.01 -8.91 1.75
N ARG A 508 -16.34 -7.83 2.18
CA ARG A 508 -16.97 -6.51 2.37
C ARG A 508 -16.39 -5.42 1.47
N GLY A 509 -15.09 -5.50 1.15
CA GLY A 509 -14.39 -4.56 0.28
C GLY A 509 -14.03 -3.22 0.92
N TYR A 510 -14.35 -2.98 2.19
CA TYR A 510 -14.05 -1.71 2.85
C TYR A 510 -12.54 -1.44 2.92
N LEU A 511 -11.76 -2.44 3.32
CA LEU A 511 -10.32 -2.29 3.46
C LEU A 511 -9.65 -2.16 2.08
N LEU A 512 -10.14 -2.91 1.09
CA LEU A 512 -9.73 -2.79 -0.31
C LEU A 512 -9.89 -1.35 -0.83
N ILE A 513 -11.09 -0.77 -0.68
CA ILE A 513 -11.39 0.59 -1.18
C ILE A 513 -10.55 1.63 -0.44
N LEU A 514 -10.46 1.54 0.89
CA LEU A 514 -9.68 2.48 1.69
C LEU A 514 -8.18 2.41 1.36
N GLN A 515 -7.61 1.23 1.15
CA GLN A 515 -6.21 1.11 0.74
C GLN A 515 -5.97 1.61 -0.68
N MET A 516 -6.88 1.36 -1.63
CA MET A 516 -6.77 1.92 -2.99
C MET A 516 -6.90 3.45 -3.02
N SER A 517 -7.65 4.04 -2.07
CA SER A 517 -7.78 5.49 -1.91
C SER A 517 -6.46 6.19 -1.51
N GLN A 518 -5.46 5.45 -1.04
CA GLN A 518 -4.13 5.98 -0.75
C GLN A 518 -3.44 6.53 -2.00
N LEU A 519 -3.67 5.95 -3.19
CA LEU A 519 -3.04 6.40 -4.44
C LEU A 519 -3.48 7.82 -4.85
N PRO A 520 -4.79 8.16 -4.85
CA PRO A 520 -5.25 9.55 -4.95
C PRO A 520 -4.63 10.48 -3.91
N LEU A 521 -4.52 10.06 -2.65
CA LEU A 521 -3.92 10.87 -1.59
C LEU A 521 -2.41 11.09 -1.82
N VAL A 522 -1.70 10.11 -2.37
CA VAL A 522 -0.31 10.29 -2.85
C VAL A 522 -0.28 11.31 -3.97
N ALA A 523 -1.19 11.25 -4.95
CA ALA A 523 -1.25 12.23 -6.04
C ALA A 523 -1.51 13.65 -5.50
N LEU A 524 -2.41 13.79 -4.51
CA LEU A 524 -2.69 15.04 -3.82
C LEU A 524 -1.45 15.63 -3.14
N SER A 525 -0.64 14.79 -2.47
CA SER A 525 0.59 15.24 -1.82
C SER A 525 1.63 15.81 -2.80
N ARG A 526 1.56 15.43 -4.08
CA ARG A 526 2.47 15.89 -5.16
C ARG A 526 2.02 17.18 -5.84
N THR A 527 0.82 17.66 -5.55
CA THR A 527 0.27 18.91 -6.09
C THR A 527 1.03 20.15 -5.59
N ARG A 528 0.88 21.27 -6.30
CA ARG A 528 1.54 22.55 -5.94
C ARG A 528 1.12 23.07 -4.55
N LEU A 529 -0.05 22.66 -4.04
CA LEU A 529 -0.57 23.09 -2.74
C LEU A 529 0.19 22.47 -1.56
N MET A 530 0.60 21.20 -1.70
CA MET A 530 1.25 20.40 -0.64
C MET A 530 2.77 20.36 -0.78
N ARG A 531 3.28 20.62 -1.99
CA ARG A 531 4.72 20.57 -2.28
C ARG A 531 5.49 21.59 -1.43
N GLY A 532 6.43 21.10 -0.62
CA GLY A 532 7.29 21.90 0.25
C GLY A 532 6.74 22.18 1.66
N ARG A 533 5.48 21.85 1.95
CA ARG A 533 4.85 22.09 3.27
C ARG A 533 4.87 20.85 4.16
N ARG A 534 6.02 20.59 4.80
CA ARG A 534 6.24 19.36 5.60
C ARG A 534 5.24 19.19 6.76
N LEU A 535 4.97 20.25 7.53
CA LEU A 535 4.04 20.20 8.66
C LEU A 535 2.61 19.84 8.20
N LEU A 536 2.11 20.52 7.17
CA LEU A 536 0.78 20.27 6.63
C LEU A 536 0.64 18.84 6.09
N GLY A 537 1.66 18.33 5.40
CA GLY A 537 1.70 16.94 4.93
C GLY A 537 1.61 15.95 6.09
N ASN A 538 2.35 16.19 7.18
CA ASN A 538 2.32 15.33 8.35
C ASN A 538 0.99 15.38 9.12
N ILE A 539 0.36 16.56 9.25
CA ILE A 539 -0.97 16.70 9.85
C ILE A 539 -2.01 15.92 9.04
N VAL A 540 -2.01 16.07 7.70
CA VAL A 540 -2.93 15.34 6.81
C VAL A 540 -2.70 13.84 6.89
N PHE A 541 -1.44 13.41 7.01
CA PHE A 541 -1.09 12.01 7.23
C PHE A 541 -1.69 11.49 8.54
N TRP A 542 -1.45 12.15 9.67
CA TRP A 542 -1.97 11.71 10.97
C TRP A 542 -3.49 11.74 11.03
N LEU A 543 -4.13 12.80 10.53
CA LEU A 543 -5.59 12.85 10.40
C LEU A 543 -6.11 11.66 9.59
N GLY A 544 -5.46 11.33 8.47
CA GLY A 544 -5.82 10.17 7.67
C GLY A 544 -5.67 8.83 8.39
N ILE A 545 -4.69 8.66 9.29
CA ILE A 545 -4.58 7.48 10.16
C ILE A 545 -5.69 7.47 11.23
N PHE A 546 -6.07 8.63 11.77
CA PHE A 546 -7.09 8.75 12.83
C PHE A 546 -8.52 8.54 12.32
N THR A 547 -8.91 9.16 11.19
CA THR A 547 -10.33 9.29 10.83
C THR A 547 -10.77 8.44 9.65
N GLY A 548 -9.85 8.00 8.77
CA GLY A 548 -10.26 7.75 7.39
C GLY A 548 -10.90 9.01 6.75
N PRO A 549 -11.41 8.98 5.52
CA PRO A 549 -11.93 10.19 4.86
C PRO A 549 -13.16 10.80 5.55
N ILE A 550 -13.29 12.14 5.51
CA ILE A 550 -14.42 12.93 6.03
C ILE A 550 -15.73 12.54 5.32
N GLU A 551 -16.81 12.36 6.08
CA GLU A 551 -18.11 12.00 5.53
C GLU A 551 -18.82 13.22 4.92
N VAL A 552 -19.12 13.11 3.62
CA VAL A 552 -19.85 14.11 2.84
C VAL A 552 -20.86 13.36 1.99
N TYR A 553 -22.12 13.76 2.03
CA TYR A 553 -23.13 13.22 1.12
C TYR A 553 -23.07 13.99 -0.20
N ILE A 554 -22.78 13.28 -1.30
CA ILE A 554 -22.68 13.87 -2.64
C ILE A 554 -23.72 13.23 -3.53
N SER A 555 -24.65 14.03 -4.04
CA SER A 555 -25.63 13.60 -5.03
C SER A 555 -25.27 14.20 -6.38
N ARG A 556 -25.15 13.34 -7.41
CA ARG A 556 -24.70 13.73 -8.75
C ARG A 556 -25.86 13.69 -9.74
N PRO A 557 -25.98 14.69 -10.64
CA PRO A 557 -26.93 14.65 -11.74
C PRO A 557 -26.52 13.62 -12.79
N GLU A 558 -27.47 13.17 -13.61
CA GLU A 558 -27.20 12.20 -14.69
C GLU A 558 -26.21 12.73 -15.74
N ARG A 559 -26.14 14.05 -15.93
CA ARG A 559 -25.21 14.72 -16.85
C ARG A 559 -24.24 15.60 -16.08
N SER A 560 -22.97 15.60 -16.49
CA SER A 560 -21.96 16.47 -15.90
C SER A 560 -22.38 17.94 -15.97
N THR A 561 -22.33 18.62 -14.83
CA THR A 561 -22.71 20.04 -14.68
C THR A 561 -21.60 20.79 -13.97
N LYS A 562 -21.50 22.09 -14.25
CA LYS A 562 -20.62 23.02 -13.53
C LYS A 562 -21.35 23.83 -12.46
N ARG A 563 -22.68 23.65 -12.37
CA ARG A 563 -23.55 24.29 -11.39
C ARG A 563 -23.71 23.37 -10.20
N ALA A 564 -23.37 23.85 -9.02
CA ALA A 564 -23.42 23.06 -7.81
C ALA A 564 -24.26 23.75 -6.73
N ILE A 565 -24.87 22.94 -5.89
CA ILE A 565 -25.63 23.39 -4.73
C ILE A 565 -24.96 22.85 -3.48
N LEU A 566 -24.58 23.76 -2.58
CA LEU A 566 -24.18 23.44 -1.22
C LEU A 566 -25.43 23.35 -0.35
N LEU A 567 -25.77 22.15 0.13
CA LEU A 567 -26.93 21.93 0.98
C LEU A 567 -26.53 21.95 2.45
N LEU A 568 -27.05 22.91 3.20
CA LEU A 568 -26.81 23.13 4.62
C LEU A 568 -28.05 22.70 5.40
N THR A 569 -27.92 21.62 6.17
CA THR A 569 -29.05 20.96 6.81
C THR A 569 -29.62 21.71 8.00
N ASP A 570 -30.82 21.30 8.40
CA ASP A 570 -31.34 21.62 9.73
C ASP A 570 -30.51 20.92 10.82
N VAL A 571 -30.88 21.15 12.08
CA VAL A 571 -30.21 20.56 13.25
C VAL A 571 -30.22 19.02 13.27
N ILE A 572 -31.02 18.35 12.43
CA ILE A 572 -31.11 16.88 12.37
C ILE A 572 -29.96 16.28 11.52
N GLY A 573 -29.28 17.11 10.72
CA GLY A 573 -28.04 16.76 10.04
C GLY A 573 -28.19 16.06 8.70
N HIS A 574 -27.06 15.93 7.99
CA HIS A 574 -26.94 15.38 6.64
C HIS A 574 -27.35 13.92 6.47
N ARG A 575 -27.48 13.17 7.57
CA ARG A 575 -27.92 11.76 7.57
C ARG A 575 -29.43 11.58 7.67
N PHE A 576 -30.17 12.66 7.85
CA PHE A 576 -31.61 12.59 7.84
C PHE A 576 -32.10 12.26 6.43
N ILE A 577 -32.93 11.21 6.31
CA ILE A 577 -33.36 10.70 5.00
C ILE A 577 -34.05 11.79 4.17
N ASN A 578 -34.85 12.66 4.79
CA ASN A 578 -35.52 13.73 4.06
C ASN A 578 -34.51 14.76 3.52
N ALA A 579 -33.41 15.01 4.22
CA ALA A 579 -32.35 15.90 3.73
C ALA A 579 -31.61 15.27 2.52
N GLN A 580 -31.36 13.96 2.56
CA GLN A 580 -30.79 13.21 1.43
C GLN A 580 -31.73 13.19 0.23
N LEU A 581 -33.03 12.95 0.44
CA LEU A 581 -34.04 12.99 -0.62
C LEU A 581 -34.14 14.38 -1.27
N ILE A 582 -34.03 15.45 -0.50
CA ILE A 582 -33.96 16.82 -1.05
C ILE A 582 -32.69 16.99 -1.89
N ALA A 583 -31.54 16.50 -1.42
CA ALA A 583 -30.30 16.54 -2.18
C ALA A 583 -30.41 15.79 -3.51
N ASP A 584 -31.04 14.62 -3.50
CA ASP A 584 -31.25 13.80 -4.70
C ASP A 584 -32.27 14.44 -5.66
N GLN A 585 -33.32 15.08 -5.14
CA GLN A 585 -34.27 15.83 -5.97
C GLN A 585 -33.63 17.06 -6.62
N LEU A 586 -32.77 17.79 -5.90
CA LEU A 586 -31.99 18.88 -6.49
C LEU A 586 -31.01 18.34 -7.55
N ALA A 587 -30.38 17.20 -7.32
CA ALA A 587 -29.52 16.57 -8.31
C ALA A 587 -30.28 16.11 -9.56
N ALA A 588 -31.51 15.62 -9.40
CA ALA A 588 -32.40 15.30 -10.52
C ALA A 588 -32.73 16.54 -11.39
N ASN A 589 -32.59 17.75 -10.85
CA ASN A 589 -32.75 19.01 -11.57
C ASN A 589 -31.41 19.56 -12.13
N SER A 590 -30.45 18.68 -12.44
CA SER A 590 -29.18 19.02 -13.12
C SER A 590 -28.15 19.81 -12.29
N TYR A 591 -28.21 19.70 -10.96
CA TYR A 591 -27.25 20.30 -10.04
C TYR A 591 -26.33 19.26 -9.40
N LEU A 592 -25.04 19.56 -9.22
CA LEU A 592 -24.19 18.77 -8.33
C LEU A 592 -24.49 19.18 -6.89
N VAL A 593 -24.99 18.28 -6.05
CA VAL A 593 -25.34 18.62 -4.67
C VAL A 593 -24.30 18.05 -3.71
N VAL A 594 -23.74 18.93 -2.89
CA VAL A 594 -22.78 18.57 -1.85
C VAL A 594 -23.37 18.97 -0.51
N MET A 595 -23.54 17.98 0.37
CA MET A 595 -24.14 18.15 1.68
C MET A 595 -23.15 17.69 2.76
N PRO A 596 -22.43 18.62 3.41
CA PRO A 596 -21.43 18.28 4.40
C PRO A 596 -22.03 18.04 5.79
N ASP A 597 -21.24 17.38 6.64
CA ASP A 597 -21.57 17.24 8.05
C ASP A 597 -21.28 18.53 8.85
N LEU A 598 -22.30 19.36 9.06
CA LEU A 598 -22.17 20.63 9.78
C LEU A 598 -21.84 20.46 11.27
N PHE A 599 -22.14 19.30 11.86
CA PHE A 599 -22.11 19.11 13.31
C PHE A 599 -21.00 18.18 13.77
N HIS A 600 -20.11 17.72 12.88
CA HIS A 600 -19.05 16.76 13.21
C HIS A 600 -19.58 15.50 13.94
N GLY A 601 -20.69 14.97 13.47
CA GLY A 601 -21.34 13.79 14.03
C GLY A 601 -22.31 14.07 15.19
N ASP A 602 -22.54 15.34 15.57
CA ASP A 602 -23.42 15.74 16.69
C ASP A 602 -24.72 16.46 16.28
N PRO A 603 -25.61 15.86 15.45
CA PRO A 603 -26.91 16.45 15.15
C PRO A 603 -27.91 16.24 16.29
N VAL A 604 -28.91 17.11 16.34
CA VAL A 604 -30.03 17.02 17.28
C VAL A 604 -30.85 15.74 17.04
N PRO A 605 -31.11 14.94 18.09
CA PRO A 605 -31.92 13.73 18.00
C PRO A 605 -33.39 14.02 17.66
N LEU A 606 -33.95 13.35 16.64
CA LEU A 606 -35.36 13.46 16.24
C LEU A 606 -36.29 12.45 16.96
N ASN A 607 -36.01 11.15 16.85
CA ASN A 607 -36.91 10.09 17.34
C ASN A 607 -36.66 9.65 18.80
N ASN A 608 -35.48 9.96 19.35
CA ASN A 608 -35.05 9.54 20.70
C ASN A 608 -34.57 10.75 21.52
N ARG A 609 -35.23 11.90 21.39
CA ARG A 609 -34.84 13.11 22.14
C ARG A 609 -35.13 12.88 23.63
N PRO A 610 -34.12 12.88 24.52
CA PRO A 610 -34.36 12.83 25.96
C PRO A 610 -35.25 13.99 26.39
N ALA A 611 -36.16 13.77 27.35
CA ALA A 611 -37.00 14.85 27.88
C ALA A 611 -36.17 16.02 28.49
N SER A 612 -34.92 15.75 28.86
CA SER A 612 -33.94 16.70 29.38
C SER A 612 -33.07 17.37 28.30
N PHE A 613 -33.27 17.08 27.02
CA PHE A 613 -32.44 17.62 25.95
C PHE A 613 -32.82 19.07 25.64
N ASP A 614 -31.94 19.99 26.00
CA ASP A 614 -32.08 21.41 25.70
C ASP A 614 -31.27 21.81 24.47
N VAL A 615 -31.96 22.38 23.48
CA VAL A 615 -31.37 22.82 22.21
C VAL A 615 -30.41 23.99 22.42
N MET A 616 -30.65 24.85 23.41
CA MET A 616 -29.75 25.99 23.69
C MET A 616 -28.44 25.53 24.32
N THR A 617 -28.49 24.50 25.16
CA THR A 617 -27.30 23.84 25.71
C THR A 617 -26.54 23.07 24.64
N TRP A 618 -27.22 22.40 23.70
CA TRP A 618 -26.56 21.78 22.53
C TRP A 618 -25.88 22.83 21.63
N LEU A 619 -26.53 23.98 21.42
CA LEU A 619 -25.99 25.04 20.58
C LEU A 619 -24.77 25.73 21.22
N ASN A 620 -24.81 26.03 22.53
CA ASN A 620 -23.81 26.85 23.23
C ASN A 620 -22.80 26.05 24.07
N GLY A 621 -23.13 24.82 24.47
CA GLY A 621 -22.30 23.97 25.32
C GLY A 621 -21.18 23.29 24.54
N PRO A 622 -20.12 22.80 25.18
CA PRO A 622 -19.04 22.10 24.49
C PRO A 622 -19.55 20.75 23.92
N PRO A 623 -19.41 20.50 22.61
CA PRO A 623 -18.38 21.08 21.76
C PRO A 623 -18.86 22.30 20.91
N GLY A 624 -20.15 22.64 20.96
CA GLY A 624 -20.78 23.91 20.56
C GLY A 624 -20.97 24.06 19.06
N HIS A 625 -22.14 24.50 18.61
CA HIS A 625 -22.49 24.59 17.18
C HIS A 625 -22.64 26.03 16.68
N LEU A 626 -21.86 26.93 17.27
CA LEU A 626 -21.78 28.35 16.87
C LEU A 626 -20.93 28.52 15.59
N PRO A 627 -20.99 29.70 14.94
CA PRO A 627 -20.32 29.94 13.66
C PRO A 627 -18.83 29.57 13.63
N GLY A 628 -18.10 29.79 14.73
CA GLY A 628 -16.67 29.46 14.83
C GLY A 628 -16.31 27.98 14.57
N ARG A 629 -17.27 27.05 14.72
CA ARG A 629 -17.07 25.61 14.44
C ARG A 629 -17.61 25.20 13.08
N VAL A 630 -18.78 25.70 12.70
CA VAL A 630 -19.48 25.28 11.48
C VAL A 630 -18.90 25.96 10.23
N GLU A 631 -18.53 27.23 10.33
CA GLU A 631 -18.04 28.02 9.19
C GLU A 631 -16.75 27.45 8.56
N PRO A 632 -15.76 26.95 9.32
CA PRO A 632 -14.61 26.24 8.75
C PRO A 632 -14.97 25.03 7.88
N VAL A 633 -15.99 24.24 8.27
CA VAL A 633 -16.44 23.07 7.48
C VAL A 633 -17.02 23.54 6.16
N VAL A 634 -17.90 24.53 6.21
CA VAL A 634 -18.58 25.09 5.03
C VAL A 634 -17.56 25.69 4.06
N GLN A 635 -16.59 26.46 4.56
CA GLN A 635 -15.52 27.06 3.75
C GLN A 635 -14.61 26.01 3.10
N ALA A 636 -14.25 24.94 3.83
CA ALA A 636 -13.45 23.85 3.29
C ALA A 636 -14.15 23.15 2.12
N ILE A 637 -15.46 22.92 2.25
CA ILE A 637 -16.27 22.25 1.23
C ILE A 637 -16.49 23.14 0.01
N LEU A 638 -16.75 24.43 0.21
CA LEU A 638 -16.82 25.39 -0.91
C LEU A 638 -15.53 25.44 -1.72
N LYS A 639 -14.38 25.44 -1.02
CA LYS A 639 -13.08 25.40 -1.68
C LYS A 639 -12.89 24.11 -2.47
N GLU A 640 -13.31 22.97 -1.94
CA GLU A 640 -13.25 21.66 -2.61
C GLU A 640 -14.13 21.65 -3.87
N MET A 641 -15.37 22.15 -3.77
CA MET A 641 -16.32 22.25 -4.89
C MET A 641 -15.73 23.06 -6.05
N LYS A 642 -15.17 24.23 -5.75
CA LYS A 642 -14.58 25.11 -6.78
C LYS A 642 -13.25 24.61 -7.34
N SER A 643 -12.38 24.07 -6.49
CA SER A 643 -11.00 23.73 -6.88
C SER A 643 -10.88 22.34 -7.50
N ASN A 644 -11.53 21.34 -6.91
CA ASN A 644 -11.32 19.93 -7.23
C ASN A 644 -12.50 19.30 -7.96
N MET A 645 -13.74 19.75 -7.68
CA MET A 645 -14.94 19.26 -8.37
C MET A 645 -15.28 20.07 -9.63
N GLY A 646 -14.55 21.17 -9.91
CA GLY A 646 -14.70 21.96 -11.13
C GLY A 646 -16.00 22.77 -11.20
N CYS A 647 -16.61 23.09 -10.06
CA CYS A 647 -17.83 23.89 -10.00
C CYS A 647 -17.51 25.37 -10.25
N GLU A 648 -18.13 25.95 -11.28
CA GLU A 648 -17.95 27.38 -11.62
C GLU A 648 -18.96 28.26 -10.91
N ARG A 649 -20.19 27.76 -10.72
CA ARG A 649 -21.33 28.48 -10.14
C ARG A 649 -21.85 27.68 -8.96
N VAL A 650 -21.94 28.29 -7.78
CA VAL A 650 -22.33 27.61 -6.54
C VAL A 650 -23.49 28.33 -5.87
N GLY A 651 -24.64 27.66 -5.77
CA GLY A 651 -25.78 28.08 -4.97
C GLY A 651 -25.71 27.50 -3.56
N ALA A 652 -26.25 28.20 -2.57
CA ALA A 652 -26.42 27.68 -1.22
C ALA A 652 -27.91 27.45 -0.92
N VAL A 653 -28.25 26.29 -0.37
CA VAL A 653 -29.57 26.05 0.21
C VAL A 653 -29.44 25.77 1.70
N GLY A 654 -30.22 26.48 2.52
CA GLY A 654 -30.21 26.33 3.97
C GLY A 654 -31.58 26.03 4.56
N TYR A 655 -31.67 25.00 5.41
CA TYR A 655 -32.89 24.66 6.13
C TYR A 655 -32.73 24.93 7.62
N CYS A 656 -33.67 25.65 8.26
CA CYS A 656 -33.62 25.94 9.70
C CYS A 656 -32.26 26.55 10.10
N PHE A 657 -31.44 25.81 10.85
CA PHE A 657 -30.10 26.18 11.27
C PHE A 657 -29.14 26.47 10.10
N GLY A 658 -29.22 25.68 9.02
CA GLY A 658 -28.41 25.88 7.83
C GLY A 658 -28.68 27.20 7.10
N ALA A 659 -29.82 27.85 7.37
CA ALA A 659 -30.20 29.11 6.74
C ALA A 659 -29.25 30.26 7.09
N LYS A 660 -28.79 30.36 8.35
CA LYS A 660 -27.81 31.38 8.79
C LYS A 660 -26.56 31.34 7.91
N TYR A 661 -26.03 30.14 7.71
CA TYR A 661 -24.81 29.95 6.92
C TYR A 661 -25.05 30.19 5.42
N ALA A 662 -26.20 29.77 4.87
CA ALA A 662 -26.53 30.06 3.48
C ALA A 662 -26.58 31.58 3.20
N VAL A 663 -27.14 32.38 4.12
CA VAL A 663 -27.17 33.85 4.01
C VAL A 663 -25.77 34.46 4.15
N ARG A 664 -24.97 34.00 5.13
CA ARG A 664 -23.59 34.49 5.33
C ARG A 664 -22.68 34.21 4.13
N LEU A 665 -22.92 33.12 3.41
CA LEU A 665 -22.17 32.74 2.22
C LEU A 665 -22.54 33.53 0.97
N LEU A 666 -23.61 34.33 1.00
CA LEU A 666 -24.10 35.12 -0.14
C LEU A 666 -23.24 36.38 -0.35
N GLN A 667 -21.96 36.13 -0.63
CA GLN A 667 -20.90 37.12 -0.83
C GLN A 667 -20.16 36.81 -2.14
N PRO A 668 -19.59 37.83 -2.81
CA PRO A 668 -18.88 37.62 -4.07
C PRO A 668 -17.73 36.62 -3.91
N GLY A 669 -17.66 35.63 -4.80
CA GLY A 669 -16.62 34.60 -4.76
C GLY A 669 -16.89 33.43 -3.80
N LEU A 670 -17.96 33.45 -3.00
CA LEU A 670 -18.40 32.32 -2.16
C LEU A 670 -19.61 31.61 -2.79
N CYS A 671 -20.81 32.17 -2.70
CA CYS A 671 -22.02 31.66 -3.35
C CYS A 671 -22.69 32.73 -4.21
N ASP A 672 -23.21 32.32 -5.36
CA ASP A 672 -23.81 33.20 -6.36
C ASP A 672 -25.28 33.50 -6.07
N VAL A 673 -25.99 32.57 -5.41
CA VAL A 673 -27.41 32.65 -5.07
C VAL A 673 -27.69 31.82 -3.82
N ALA A 674 -28.64 32.25 -2.99
CA ALA A 674 -29.10 31.46 -1.86
C ALA A 674 -30.63 31.27 -1.84
N TYR A 675 -31.06 30.12 -1.34
CA TYR A 675 -32.44 29.84 -0.97
C TYR A 675 -32.47 29.31 0.47
N VAL A 676 -33.43 29.75 1.27
CA VAL A 676 -33.61 29.28 2.64
C VAL A 676 -35.06 28.93 2.93
N ALA A 677 -35.28 27.88 3.72
CA ALA A 677 -36.61 27.50 4.18
C ALA A 677 -36.67 27.45 5.71
N HIS A 678 -37.77 28.01 6.25
CA HIS A 678 -38.06 28.16 7.69
C HIS A 678 -36.79 28.55 8.48
N PRO A 679 -36.20 29.72 8.19
CA PRO A 679 -34.86 30.07 8.65
C PRO A 679 -34.75 30.21 10.17
N SER A 680 -33.53 30.09 10.70
CA SER A 680 -33.25 30.26 12.14
C SER A 680 -31.96 31.03 12.37
N PHE A 681 -31.93 31.82 13.44
CA PHE A 681 -30.74 32.53 13.93
C PHE A 681 -30.05 33.45 12.90
N ILE A 682 -30.80 34.02 11.95
CA ILE A 682 -30.26 35.07 11.05
C ILE A 682 -30.35 36.41 11.77
N ASP A 683 -29.23 37.10 11.87
CA ASP A 683 -29.17 38.45 12.44
C ASP A 683 -29.44 39.51 11.36
N ALA A 684 -30.01 40.66 11.74
CA ALA A 684 -30.36 41.73 10.81
C ALA A 684 -29.16 42.22 9.98
N ASP A 685 -27.99 42.34 10.61
CA ASP A 685 -26.74 42.75 9.96
C ASP A 685 -26.28 41.73 8.90
N GLU A 686 -26.48 40.42 9.14
CA GLU A 686 -26.14 39.37 8.19
C GLU A 686 -27.02 39.44 6.95
N LEU A 687 -28.31 39.75 7.15
CA LEU A 687 -29.27 39.91 6.06
C LEU A 687 -29.03 41.20 5.27
N GLN A 688 -28.61 42.29 5.94
CA GLN A 688 -28.25 43.54 5.28
C GLN A 688 -26.96 43.42 4.45
N ALA A 689 -26.04 42.55 4.87
CA ALA A 689 -24.73 42.38 4.24
C ALA A 689 -24.75 41.52 2.97
N ILE A 690 -25.89 40.95 2.56
CA ILE A 690 -25.96 40.09 1.37
C ILE A 690 -25.57 40.84 0.08
N GLN A 691 -24.92 40.14 -0.83
CA GLN A 691 -24.49 40.69 -2.13
C GLN A 691 -24.97 39.86 -3.32
N GLY A 692 -26.05 39.09 -3.15
CA GLY A 692 -26.63 38.27 -4.21
C GLY A 692 -28.11 37.97 -3.98
N PRO A 693 -28.76 37.23 -4.90
CA PRO A 693 -30.19 36.93 -4.83
C PRO A 693 -30.54 35.96 -3.70
N LEU A 694 -31.59 36.28 -2.91
CA LEU A 694 -32.06 35.47 -1.79
C LEU A 694 -33.55 35.15 -1.87
N SER A 695 -33.92 33.87 -1.80
CA SER A 695 -35.33 33.44 -1.69
C SER A 695 -35.61 32.76 -0.36
N ILE A 696 -36.73 33.11 0.28
CA ILE A 696 -37.15 32.64 1.60
C ILE A 696 -38.50 31.93 1.49
N ALA A 697 -38.58 30.69 1.95
CA ALA A 697 -39.84 29.97 2.17
C ALA A 697 -40.20 30.00 3.66
N ALA A 698 -41.19 30.81 4.04
CA ALA A 698 -41.59 31.02 5.42
C ALA A 698 -42.84 30.23 5.79
N ALA A 699 -42.86 29.71 7.02
CA ALA A 699 -44.05 29.12 7.62
C ALA A 699 -44.91 30.20 8.30
N GLU A 700 -46.24 30.05 8.26
CA GLU A 700 -47.16 30.94 8.97
C GLU A 700 -47.01 30.84 10.48
N THR A 701 -46.93 29.61 11.02
CA THR A 701 -46.86 29.36 12.46
C THR A 701 -45.43 28.97 12.84
N ASP A 702 -44.55 29.96 13.00
CA ASP A 702 -43.13 29.76 13.33
C ASP A 702 -42.70 30.62 14.52
N SER A 703 -42.28 29.97 15.61
CA SER A 703 -41.81 30.65 16.82
C SER A 703 -40.37 31.18 16.71
N ILE A 704 -39.59 30.66 15.76
CA ILE A 704 -38.20 31.05 15.52
C ILE A 704 -38.13 32.18 14.49
N PHE A 705 -38.96 32.11 13.45
CA PHE A 705 -39.12 33.12 12.40
C PHE A 705 -40.57 33.67 12.34
N PRO A 706 -41.02 34.39 13.37
CA PRO A 706 -42.38 34.90 13.46
C PRO A 706 -42.66 36.03 12.45
N ALA A 707 -43.93 36.40 12.30
CA ALA A 707 -44.38 37.45 11.38
C ALA A 707 -43.62 38.79 11.55
N SER A 708 -43.29 39.19 12.78
CA SER A 708 -42.52 40.41 13.04
C SER A 708 -41.12 40.36 12.42
N LYS A 709 -40.38 39.26 12.64
CA LYS A 709 -39.05 39.05 12.02
C LYS A 709 -39.13 38.91 10.51
N ARG A 710 -40.21 38.33 9.99
CA ARG A 710 -40.45 38.21 8.55
C ARG A 710 -40.67 39.58 7.90
N HIS A 711 -41.48 40.45 8.50
CA HIS A 711 -41.67 41.82 8.01
C HIS A 711 -40.38 42.65 8.12
N GLU A 712 -39.65 42.51 9.24
CA GLU A 712 -38.32 43.14 9.38
C GLU A 712 -37.35 42.66 8.29
N SER A 713 -37.36 41.35 7.98
CA SER A 713 -36.52 40.79 6.91
C SER A 713 -36.89 41.36 5.53
N GLU A 714 -38.19 41.55 5.25
CA GLU A 714 -38.68 42.20 4.04
C GLU A 714 -38.22 43.65 3.94
N ASP A 715 -38.33 44.42 5.03
CA ASP A 715 -37.87 45.81 5.11
C ASP A 715 -36.35 45.94 4.90
N ILE A 716 -35.57 45.00 5.43
CA ILE A 716 -34.11 44.95 5.24
C ILE A 716 -33.80 44.59 3.78
N LEU A 717 -34.39 43.51 3.26
CA LEU A 717 -34.13 43.02 1.90
C LEU A 717 -34.48 44.06 0.84
N ALA A 718 -35.59 44.79 1.02
CA ALA A 718 -35.97 45.91 0.16
C ALA A 718 -34.89 47.01 0.05
N LYS A 719 -34.06 47.18 1.09
CA LYS A 719 -32.98 48.17 1.14
C LYS A 719 -31.64 47.66 0.59
N THR A 720 -31.45 46.34 0.46
CA THR A 720 -30.19 45.75 -0.02
C THR A 720 -29.93 46.00 -1.51
N GLY A 721 -30.98 46.26 -2.29
CA GLY A 721 -30.91 46.36 -3.75
C GLY A 721 -30.68 45.03 -4.47
N GLN A 722 -30.68 43.91 -3.75
CA GLN A 722 -30.56 42.57 -4.32
C GLN A 722 -31.94 41.98 -4.67
N PRO A 723 -32.06 41.12 -5.69
CA PRO A 723 -33.31 40.41 -5.94
C PRO A 723 -33.68 39.50 -4.77
N TYR A 724 -34.89 39.62 -4.27
CA TYR A 724 -35.38 38.76 -3.20
C TYR A 724 -36.80 38.25 -3.46
N GLN A 725 -37.11 37.11 -2.88
CA GLN A 725 -38.44 36.52 -2.90
C GLN A 725 -38.78 35.99 -1.51
N ILE A 726 -39.99 36.27 -1.01
CA ILE A 726 -40.49 35.66 0.22
C ILE A 726 -41.86 35.06 -0.06
N ASN A 727 -42.01 33.76 0.14
CA ASN A 727 -43.30 33.07 0.07
C ASN A 727 -43.72 32.67 1.48
N LEU A 728 -44.95 33.03 1.85
CA LEU A 728 -45.58 32.58 3.09
C LEU A 728 -46.49 31.39 2.80
N PHE A 729 -46.28 30.28 3.51
CA PHE A 729 -47.14 29.11 3.44
C PHE A 729 -48.04 29.03 4.68
N SER A 730 -49.35 29.04 4.46
CA SER A 730 -50.34 28.94 5.53
C SER A 730 -50.55 27.50 6.00
N GLY A 731 -50.94 27.34 7.27
CA GLY A 731 -51.25 26.04 7.88
C GLY A 731 -50.03 25.13 8.10
N VAL A 732 -48.81 25.67 8.04
CA VAL A 732 -47.57 24.93 8.29
C VAL A 732 -46.72 25.58 9.37
N GLU A 733 -45.88 24.74 9.99
CA GLU A 733 -45.02 25.12 11.11
C GLU A 733 -43.53 25.06 10.75
N HIS A 734 -42.68 25.48 11.69
CA HIS A 734 -41.24 25.41 11.55
C HIS A 734 -40.74 24.00 11.18
N GLY A 735 -39.96 23.90 10.11
CA GLY A 735 -39.45 22.62 9.59
C GLY A 735 -40.31 21.96 8.51
N PHE A 736 -41.40 22.61 8.05
CA PHE A 736 -42.30 22.02 7.04
C PHE A 736 -41.60 21.59 5.74
N ALA A 737 -40.54 22.27 5.30
CA ALA A 737 -39.86 21.92 4.05
C ALA A 737 -39.06 20.60 4.16
N VAL A 738 -38.67 20.20 5.38
CA VAL A 738 -37.85 18.99 5.61
C VAL A 738 -38.65 17.88 6.31
N ARG A 739 -39.43 18.23 7.34
CA ARG A 739 -40.08 17.29 8.29
C ARG A 739 -41.60 17.23 8.19
N ALA A 740 -42.18 17.77 7.10
CA ALA A 740 -43.62 17.74 6.88
C ALA A 740 -44.23 16.33 6.87
N ASP A 741 -45.40 16.21 7.49
CA ASP A 741 -46.30 15.08 7.34
C ASP A 741 -47.03 15.17 5.98
N ILE A 742 -46.57 14.36 5.03
CA ILE A 742 -47.08 14.33 3.66
C ILE A 742 -48.46 13.67 3.53
N THR A 743 -48.98 13.06 4.59
CA THR A 743 -50.35 12.49 4.59
C THR A 743 -51.41 13.60 4.59
N LYS A 744 -51.05 14.81 5.07
CA LYS A 744 -51.91 15.99 5.08
C LYS A 744 -51.74 16.78 3.77
N PRO A 745 -52.78 16.91 2.94
CA PRO A 745 -52.66 17.51 1.61
C PRO A 745 -52.11 18.95 1.63
N THR A 746 -52.54 19.77 2.58
CA THR A 746 -52.10 21.18 2.71
C THR A 746 -50.61 21.28 3.03
N ILE A 747 -50.11 20.42 3.92
CA ILE A 747 -48.70 20.40 4.31
C ILE A 747 -47.83 19.84 3.18
N ARG A 748 -48.32 18.79 2.50
CA ARG A 748 -47.66 18.24 1.31
C ARG A 748 -47.51 19.31 0.22
N PHE A 749 -48.59 20.03 -0.09
CA PHE A 749 -48.59 21.12 -1.07
C PHE A 749 -47.55 22.19 -0.71
N ALA A 750 -47.51 22.63 0.55
CA ALA A 750 -46.53 23.60 1.01
C ALA A 750 -45.08 23.10 0.88
N LYS A 751 -44.80 21.85 1.27
CA LYS A 751 -43.48 21.23 1.11
C LYS A 751 -43.03 21.19 -0.36
N GLU A 752 -43.90 20.69 -1.24
CA GLU A 752 -43.61 20.55 -2.66
C GLU A 752 -43.44 21.92 -3.32
N SER A 753 -44.29 22.88 -2.98
CA SER A 753 -44.22 24.26 -3.49
C SER A 753 -42.97 24.99 -3.00
N ALA A 754 -42.54 24.78 -1.76
CA ALA A 754 -41.27 25.31 -1.26
C ALA A 754 -40.06 24.71 -2.01
N PHE A 755 -40.09 23.41 -2.33
CA PHE A 755 -39.04 22.80 -3.15
C PHE A 755 -39.04 23.37 -4.58
N LEU A 756 -40.20 23.50 -5.21
CA LEU A 756 -40.32 24.09 -6.55
C LEU A 756 -39.88 25.56 -6.58
N GLN A 757 -40.14 26.33 -5.52
CA GLN A 757 -39.60 27.67 -5.34
C GLN A 757 -38.07 27.65 -5.35
N ALA A 758 -37.43 26.71 -4.65
CA ALA A 758 -35.97 26.58 -4.63
C ALA A 758 -35.41 26.29 -6.02
N VAL A 759 -35.99 25.33 -6.74
CA VAL A 759 -35.57 24.95 -8.09
C VAL A 759 -35.73 26.13 -9.06
N ALA A 760 -36.91 26.75 -9.09
CA ALA A 760 -37.17 27.90 -9.97
C ALA A 760 -36.21 29.08 -9.68
N TRP A 761 -35.87 29.28 -8.41
CA TRP A 761 -34.92 30.31 -8.00
C TRP A 761 -33.49 29.99 -8.46
N PHE A 762 -33.03 28.76 -8.27
CA PHE A 762 -31.71 28.34 -8.76
C PHE A 762 -31.63 28.35 -10.29
N ASP A 763 -32.68 27.92 -11.01
CA ASP A 763 -32.70 27.93 -12.47
C ASP A 763 -32.54 29.34 -13.05
N GLN A 764 -33.08 30.34 -12.38
CA GLN A 764 -33.00 31.74 -12.81
C GLN A 764 -31.65 32.39 -12.51
N TYR A 765 -31.04 32.09 -11.35
CA TYR A 765 -29.91 32.85 -10.84
C TYR A 765 -28.57 32.08 -10.79
N LEU A 766 -28.57 30.75 -10.93
CA LEU A 766 -27.39 29.88 -10.89
C LEU A 766 -26.93 29.45 -12.29
#